data_AF-A0A9D2JX01-F1
#
_entry.id   AF-A0A9D2JX01-F1
#
_cell.length_a   1.000
_cell.length_b   1.000
_cell.length_c   1.000
_cell.angle_alpha   90.00
_cell.angle_beta   90.00
_cell.angle_gamma   90.00
#
_symmetry.space_group_name_H-M   'P 1'
#
loop_
_entity.id
_entity.type
_entity.pdbx_description
1 polymer ?
#
loop_
_entity_poly.entity_id
_entity_poly.type
_entity_poly.pdbx_seq_one_letter_code
_entity_poly.pdbx_strand_id
1 'polypeptide(L)'
;AFLLAVAMLGIPFQGTGWTQVLSGMVILFLLWLALRWKLKKEQKLVSMVTTRIKNTTLLCLLMLMIGYSSYALIVIRSSANPPMDQNSPEDIFTLGNYLSRDQYGDTPLLYGPAYNSQVALEVEGNMCRPKIKQGAPIYDRKEKVSPDEKDSYFVVDHKSQYVYAQNMLFPRMHSSDHAAAYESWMGGVDGYTVPYDRCGEPIMVKMPTQLENLRFFLSYQCNFMYWRYFMWNFAGRQNDIQGNGEPEHGNWITGISFIDNAMLGDQSKLPDDLKNNKGHNVFYCLPLLLGLIGLFWQAYHGKRGIQQFWVVFFLFFMTGLAIVLYLNQTPMQPRERDYAYAGSFYAFAIWCGLGVVALVDLLSRKLKRQTLAIPVAVAVIALLVPIQMVSQTWDDHDRSGRYICHDVGQNYLSSLQEGCNPIIFTNGDNDTFPLWYNQEVEGFGTDVRVCNLSYLRTDWYIDQMRRPAYDSPSVPISWPRLDYCSGTNEYVLVQPDLKEQVKELYREHPKEAAEQFGDEPFELKNILRYWVRAKDENMHVIPTDTVYVTIDKEAVKKSGMMMATDSIPDKMVISLKGKNALYKNDLMMLEIIAQSNWTRPIYVAMTVGSENYMNLGDNFVKEGMAYRITPFTTNAPGAKNFDAERTYHNVMNRFKFGNLKQPGLYIDETNMRSCHTLRQLMSELAIELIKEGKSDKALKVLHKAETEIPDYNVPICYVNGGVNMARAYTLLGQKEKAKEYLRKCFDYSSQYLEWYLSLSDNWFAQSTRDCLTEFYIMQAIQEVAAITDRQLGARYQKLMDNYYRRYTARGGQMPLE
;
A
#
# COMPACT_ATOMS: atom_id res chain seq x y z
N ALA A 1 -32.64 -1.71 35.43
CA ALA A 1 -31.27 -1.15 35.41
C ALA A 1 -30.35 -1.96 34.50
N PHE A 2 -29.78 -3.10 34.91
CA PHE A 2 -28.79 -3.84 34.09
C PHE A 2 -29.27 -4.21 32.67
N LEU A 3 -30.44 -4.86 32.54
CA LEU A 3 -31.03 -5.19 31.24
C LEU A 3 -31.31 -3.96 30.37
N LEU A 4 -31.78 -2.88 31.00
CA LEU A 4 -32.04 -1.63 30.30
C LEU A 4 -30.74 -1.01 29.77
N ALA A 5 -29.67 -1.03 30.56
CA ALA A 5 -28.36 -0.55 30.11
C ALA A 5 -27.84 -1.36 28.91
N VAL A 6 -27.94 -2.70 28.95
CA VAL A 6 -27.56 -3.56 27.82
C VAL A 6 -28.44 -3.30 26.59
N ALA A 7 -29.74 -3.07 26.77
CA ALA A 7 -30.65 -2.73 25.68
C ALA A 7 -30.31 -1.37 25.04
N MET A 8 -30.06 -0.35 25.85
CA MET A 8 -29.74 1.01 25.37
C MET A 8 -28.40 1.09 24.65
N LEU A 9 -27.49 0.15 24.88
CA LEU A 9 -26.23 0.06 24.15
C LEU A 9 -26.39 -0.47 22.71
N GLY A 10 -27.58 -0.95 22.33
CA GLY A 10 -27.84 -1.43 20.97
C GLY A 10 -27.23 -2.81 20.64
N ILE A 11 -26.28 -3.32 21.42
CA ILE A 11 -25.58 -4.60 21.19
C ILE A 11 -26.51 -5.78 20.85
N PRO A 12 -27.65 -5.99 21.56
CA PRO A 12 -28.56 -7.11 21.26
C PRO A 12 -29.25 -7.01 19.90
N PHE A 13 -29.36 -5.80 19.35
CA PHE A 13 -30.13 -5.50 18.14
C PHE A 13 -29.22 -5.63 16.92
N GLN A 14 -28.91 -6.86 16.49
CA GLN A 14 -28.12 -7.14 15.28
C GLN A 14 -29.01 -7.61 14.12
N GLY A 15 -28.74 -7.10 12.91
CA GLY A 15 -29.49 -7.40 11.68
C GLY A 15 -30.09 -6.16 11.02
N THR A 16 -30.93 -6.34 9.99
CA THR A 16 -31.62 -5.27 9.27
C THR A 16 -33.14 -5.39 9.38
N GLY A 17 -33.83 -4.27 9.52
CA GLY A 17 -35.29 -4.21 9.60
C GLY A 17 -35.86 -4.93 10.83
N TRP A 18 -37.02 -5.57 10.67
CA TRP A 18 -37.73 -6.24 11.78
C TRP A 18 -36.96 -7.40 12.42
N THR A 19 -36.05 -8.03 11.68
CA THR A 19 -35.22 -9.13 12.20
C THR A 19 -34.32 -8.68 13.36
N GLN A 20 -33.88 -7.42 13.33
CA GLN A 20 -33.05 -6.79 14.36
C GLN A 20 -33.82 -6.60 15.68
N VAL A 21 -35.09 -6.23 15.60
CA VAL A 21 -35.96 -6.05 16.77
C VAL A 21 -36.24 -7.41 17.42
N LEU A 22 -36.53 -8.43 16.60
CA LEU A 22 -36.79 -9.79 17.06
C LEU A 22 -35.54 -10.40 17.71
N SER A 23 -34.37 -10.29 17.09
CA SER A 23 -33.11 -10.78 17.65
C SER A 23 -32.78 -10.12 18.99
N GLY A 24 -32.94 -8.80 19.08
CA GLY A 24 -32.73 -8.04 20.31
C GLY A 24 -33.68 -8.44 21.43
N MET A 25 -34.97 -8.64 21.14
CA MET A 25 -35.94 -9.11 22.13
C MET A 25 -35.59 -10.51 22.65
N VAL A 26 -35.22 -11.44 21.77
CA VAL A 26 -34.81 -12.81 22.15
C VAL A 26 -33.56 -12.77 23.03
N ILE A 27 -32.53 -12.01 22.65
CA ILE A 27 -31.29 -11.91 23.42
C ILE A 27 -31.55 -11.29 24.80
N LEU A 28 -32.34 -10.21 24.87
CA LEU A 28 -32.70 -9.57 26.13
C LEU A 28 -33.55 -10.49 27.03
N PHE A 29 -34.43 -11.30 26.44
CA PHE A 29 -35.22 -12.30 27.17
C PHE A 29 -34.35 -13.42 27.73
N LEU A 30 -33.44 -13.98 26.93
CA LEU A 30 -32.46 -14.98 27.39
C LEU A 30 -31.56 -14.43 28.50
N LEU A 31 -31.10 -13.19 28.36
CA LEU A 31 -30.32 -12.50 29.39
C LEU A 31 -31.16 -12.31 30.66
N TRP A 32 -32.44 -11.96 30.54
CA TRP A 32 -33.35 -11.85 31.69
C TRP A 32 -33.53 -13.19 32.41
N LEU A 33 -33.69 -14.29 31.68
CA LEU A 33 -33.73 -15.64 32.25
C LEU A 33 -32.43 -15.97 32.99
N ALA A 34 -31.27 -15.72 32.38
CA ALA A 34 -29.97 -15.95 33.00
C ALA A 34 -29.78 -15.12 34.28
N LEU A 35 -30.23 -13.87 34.29
CA LEU A 35 -30.17 -12.99 35.48
C LEU A 35 -31.10 -13.45 36.61
N ARG A 36 -32.18 -14.16 36.29
CA ARG A 36 -33.12 -14.73 37.27
C ARG A 36 -32.76 -16.14 37.71
N TRP A 37 -31.89 -16.83 36.98
CA TRP A 37 -31.47 -18.19 37.33
C TRP A 37 -30.74 -18.21 38.68
N LYS A 38 -31.21 -19.06 39.59
CA LYS A 38 -30.62 -19.29 40.92
C LYS A 38 -30.06 -20.70 41.00
N LEU A 39 -28.87 -20.82 41.58
CA LEU A 39 -28.21 -22.08 41.90
C LEU A 39 -28.34 -22.36 43.40
N LYS A 40 -28.53 -23.63 43.76
CA LYS A 40 -28.59 -24.06 45.16
C LYS A 40 -27.16 -24.34 45.62
N LYS A 41 -26.62 -23.50 46.51
CA LYS A 41 -25.28 -23.66 47.10
C LYS A 41 -25.41 -23.60 48.62
N GLU A 42 -24.97 -24.65 49.31
CA GLU A 42 -25.02 -24.75 50.79
C GLU A 42 -26.41 -24.39 51.36
N GLN A 43 -27.46 -25.01 50.81
CA GLN A 43 -28.88 -24.79 51.17
C GLN A 43 -29.45 -23.37 50.95
N LYS A 44 -28.69 -22.43 50.38
CA LYS A 44 -29.19 -21.10 49.98
C LYS A 44 -29.33 -21.00 48.45
N LEU A 45 -30.41 -20.37 48.01
CA LEU A 45 -30.61 -20.01 46.60
C LEU A 45 -29.81 -18.75 46.30
N VAL A 46 -28.70 -18.90 45.58
CA VAL A 46 -27.84 -17.78 45.16
C VAL A 46 -28.06 -17.52 43.68
N SER A 47 -28.26 -16.27 43.27
CA SER A 47 -28.32 -15.91 41.85
C SER A 47 -27.04 -16.33 41.14
N MET A 48 -27.18 -17.03 40.00
CA MET A 48 -26.05 -17.44 39.16
C MET A 48 -25.20 -16.23 38.75
N VAL A 49 -25.86 -15.14 38.34
CA VAL A 49 -25.21 -13.86 38.05
C VAL A 49 -25.24 -12.98 39.30
N THR A 50 -24.09 -12.86 39.96
CA THR A 50 -23.93 -12.07 41.19
C THR A 50 -23.99 -10.56 40.91
N THR A 51 -24.30 -9.75 41.93
CA THR A 51 -24.28 -8.28 41.83
C THR A 51 -22.91 -7.75 41.43
N ARG A 52 -21.83 -8.41 41.89
CA ARG A 52 -20.45 -8.07 41.50
C ARG A 52 -20.25 -8.22 39.99
N ILE A 53 -20.69 -9.34 39.41
CA ILE A 53 -20.61 -9.55 37.94
C ILE A 53 -21.38 -8.46 37.21
N LYS A 54 -22.61 -8.16 37.63
CA LYS A 54 -23.43 -7.09 37.00
C LYS A 54 -22.72 -5.74 37.05
N ASN A 55 -22.19 -5.34 38.20
CA ASN A 55 -21.47 -4.08 38.35
C ASN A 55 -20.19 -4.03 37.49
N THR A 56 -19.40 -5.10 37.53
CA THR A 56 -18.18 -5.19 36.71
C THR A 56 -18.52 -5.12 35.21
N THR A 57 -19.55 -5.83 34.75
CA THR A 57 -20.00 -5.74 33.35
C THR A 57 -20.45 -4.33 33.00
N LEU A 58 -21.24 -3.65 33.86
CA LEU A 58 -21.65 -2.26 33.59
C LEU A 58 -20.46 -1.30 33.52
N LEU A 59 -19.45 -1.47 34.38
CA LEU A 59 -18.22 -0.68 34.31
C LEU A 59 -17.45 -0.96 33.02
N CYS A 60 -17.34 -2.22 32.58
CA CYS A 60 -16.73 -2.55 31.29
C CYS A 60 -17.49 -1.90 30.13
N LEU A 61 -18.83 -1.95 30.14
CA LEU A 61 -19.66 -1.31 29.11
C LEU A 61 -19.52 0.22 29.13
N LEU A 62 -19.44 0.84 30.30
CA LEU A 62 -19.18 2.28 30.42
C LEU A 62 -17.81 2.65 29.83
N MET A 63 -16.76 1.88 30.15
CA MET A 63 -15.43 2.13 29.59
C MET A 63 -15.39 1.95 28.07
N LEU A 64 -16.12 0.95 27.55
CA LEU A 64 -16.31 0.80 26.10
C LEU A 64 -16.98 2.05 25.50
N MET A 65 -18.05 2.56 26.12
CA MET A 65 -18.73 3.77 25.63
C MET A 65 -17.85 5.02 25.68
N ILE A 66 -17.06 5.20 26.73
CA ILE A 66 -16.07 6.27 26.81
C ILE A 66 -15.07 6.13 25.65
N GLY A 67 -14.59 4.92 25.38
CA GLY A 67 -13.74 4.63 24.21
C GLY A 67 -14.42 5.00 22.89
N TYR A 68 -15.65 4.54 22.67
CA TYR A 68 -16.40 4.86 21.45
C TYR A 68 -16.74 6.34 21.30
N SER A 69 -16.87 7.09 22.40
CA SER A 69 -17.13 8.53 22.35
C SER A 69 -16.02 9.32 21.64
N SER A 70 -14.80 8.78 21.58
CA SER A 70 -13.70 9.41 20.82
C SER A 70 -13.96 9.48 19.32
N TYR A 71 -14.81 8.60 18.76
CA TYR A 71 -15.21 8.67 17.35
C TYR A 71 -16.08 9.89 17.02
N ALA A 72 -16.66 10.57 18.02
CA ALA A 72 -17.40 11.81 17.79
C ALA A 72 -16.54 12.90 17.14
N LEU A 73 -15.22 12.90 17.41
CA LEU A 73 -14.28 13.82 16.77
C LEU A 73 -14.31 13.71 15.24
N ILE A 74 -14.50 12.49 14.71
CA ILE A 74 -14.52 12.22 13.27
C ILE A 74 -15.72 12.94 12.63
N VAL A 75 -16.91 12.77 13.21
CA VAL A 75 -18.14 13.42 12.72
C VAL A 75 -18.05 14.94 12.82
N ILE A 76 -17.55 15.45 13.95
CA ILE A 76 -17.39 16.90 14.16
C ILE A 76 -16.43 17.49 13.12
N ARG A 77 -15.30 16.82 12.85
CA ARG A 77 -14.33 17.27 11.85
C ARG A 77 -14.89 17.19 10.44
N SER A 78 -15.55 16.09 10.08
CA SER A 78 -16.14 15.92 8.75
C SER A 78 -17.23 16.97 8.49
N SER A 79 -18.04 17.29 9.50
CA SER A 79 -19.08 18.35 9.40
C SER A 79 -18.51 19.76 9.12
N ALA A 80 -17.23 20.01 9.38
CA ALA A 80 -16.56 21.26 9.02
C ALA A 80 -16.11 21.30 7.54
N ASN A 81 -16.28 20.18 6.83
CA ASN A 81 -15.96 19.96 5.42
C ASN A 81 -14.55 20.44 5.01
N PRO A 82 -13.49 19.97 5.69
CA PRO A 82 -12.10 20.34 5.37
C PRO A 82 -11.74 19.89 3.95
N PRO A 83 -10.74 20.51 3.27
CA PRO A 83 -10.32 20.15 1.89
C PRO A 83 -10.18 18.65 1.65
N MET A 84 -9.64 17.94 2.64
CA MET A 84 -9.58 16.47 2.71
C MET A 84 -10.52 15.94 3.80
N ASP A 85 -11.57 15.23 3.37
CA ASP A 85 -12.56 14.62 4.26
C ASP A 85 -12.92 13.19 3.79
N GLN A 86 -12.12 12.19 4.20
CA GLN A 86 -12.25 10.83 3.68
C GLN A 86 -13.58 10.19 4.07
N ASN A 87 -14.31 9.69 3.07
CA ASN A 87 -15.65 9.08 3.19
C ASN A 87 -16.76 9.99 3.71
N SER A 88 -16.48 11.28 3.99
CA SER A 88 -17.40 12.26 4.55
C SER A 88 -18.39 11.71 5.60
N PRO A 89 -17.89 11.19 6.74
CA PRO A 89 -18.72 10.63 7.83
C PRO A 89 -19.44 11.73 8.64
N GLU A 90 -20.27 12.54 7.97
CA GLU A 90 -21.03 13.64 8.55
C GLU A 90 -22.34 13.18 9.23
N ASP A 91 -22.82 11.98 8.89
CA ASP A 91 -24.08 11.42 9.38
C ASP A 91 -23.93 9.98 9.89
N ILE A 92 -25.00 9.45 10.50
CA ILE A 92 -24.95 8.15 11.17
C ILE A 92 -24.76 6.97 10.19
N PHE A 93 -25.20 7.11 8.93
CA PHE A 93 -25.06 6.06 7.92
C PHE A 93 -23.63 6.06 7.35
N THR A 94 -23.13 7.24 6.98
CA THR A 94 -21.74 7.40 6.51
C THR A 94 -20.72 7.05 7.58
N LEU A 95 -20.98 7.41 8.85
CA LEU A 95 -20.19 6.93 10.00
C LEU A 95 -20.26 5.41 10.16
N GLY A 96 -21.44 4.82 9.97
CA GLY A 96 -21.62 3.37 10.00
C GLY A 96 -20.72 2.67 8.98
N ASN A 97 -20.75 3.13 7.72
CA ASN A 97 -19.92 2.60 6.63
C ASN A 97 -18.41 2.84 6.87
N TYR A 98 -18.06 3.98 7.48
CA TYR A 98 -16.69 4.29 7.86
C TYR A 98 -16.16 3.32 8.93
N LEU A 99 -16.94 3.07 9.99
CA LEU A 99 -16.55 2.20 11.10
C LEU A 99 -16.55 0.71 10.71
N SER A 100 -17.45 0.29 9.82
CA SER A 100 -17.49 -1.08 9.28
C SER A 100 -16.36 -1.35 8.28
N ARG A 101 -15.69 -0.30 7.77
CA ARG A 101 -14.61 -0.39 6.78
C ARG A 101 -15.08 -0.99 5.44
N ASP A 102 -16.33 -0.72 5.06
CA ASP A 102 -16.97 -1.33 3.88
C ASP A 102 -16.19 -1.10 2.58
N GLN A 103 -15.45 0.01 2.48
CA GLN A 103 -14.62 0.33 1.32
C GLN A 103 -13.53 -0.71 0.98
N TYR A 104 -13.14 -1.55 1.95
CA TYR A 104 -12.11 -2.57 1.75
C TYR A 104 -12.67 -3.94 1.35
N GLY A 105 -13.99 -4.08 1.26
CA GLY A 105 -14.66 -5.35 1.00
C GLY A 105 -14.60 -6.33 2.17
N ASP A 106 -15.20 -7.50 1.96
CA ASP A 106 -15.35 -8.52 2.99
C ASP A 106 -14.25 -9.58 2.90
N THR A 107 -13.74 -10.00 4.07
CA THR A 107 -12.79 -11.09 4.19
C THR A 107 -13.43 -12.28 4.91
N PRO A 108 -13.36 -13.51 4.38
CA PRO A 108 -14.03 -14.64 5.00
C PRO A 108 -13.31 -15.07 6.29
N LEU A 109 -14.04 -15.08 7.41
CA LEU A 109 -13.48 -15.44 8.72
C LEU A 109 -13.81 -16.89 9.12
N LEU A 110 -15.10 -17.23 9.23
CA LEU A 110 -15.52 -18.55 9.69
C LEU A 110 -15.76 -19.54 8.55
N TYR A 111 -16.34 -19.09 7.44
CA TYR A 111 -16.67 -19.93 6.29
C TYR A 111 -16.67 -19.07 5.02
N GLY A 112 -16.11 -19.61 3.93
CA GLY A 112 -16.01 -18.87 2.67
C GLY A 112 -15.07 -19.53 1.66
N PRO A 113 -14.76 -18.82 0.57
CA PRO A 113 -13.97 -19.35 -0.54
C PRO A 113 -12.49 -19.56 -0.18
N ALA A 114 -11.84 -20.45 -0.91
CA ALA A 114 -10.39 -20.52 -1.01
C ALA A 114 -9.91 -19.74 -2.26
N TYR A 115 -8.60 -19.53 -2.40
CA TYR A 115 -8.01 -18.72 -3.47
C TYR A 115 -8.32 -19.21 -4.89
N ASN A 116 -8.59 -20.51 -5.09
CA ASN A 116 -8.96 -21.08 -6.40
C ASN A 116 -10.48 -21.24 -6.60
N SER A 117 -11.30 -20.90 -5.60
CA SER A 117 -12.75 -21.06 -5.68
C SER A 117 -13.33 -20.29 -6.86
N GLN A 118 -14.27 -20.91 -7.57
CA GLN A 118 -14.98 -20.30 -8.69
C GLN A 118 -16.31 -19.71 -8.23
N VAL A 119 -16.72 -18.61 -8.86
CA VAL A 119 -18.04 -18.00 -8.63
C VAL A 119 -19.11 -18.98 -9.11
N ALA A 120 -20.14 -19.23 -8.31
CA ALA A 120 -21.27 -20.07 -8.72
C ALA A 120 -22.02 -19.37 -9.88
N LEU A 121 -22.37 -20.12 -10.91
CA LEU A 121 -23.09 -19.62 -12.08
C LEU A 121 -24.53 -20.14 -12.08
N GLU A 122 -25.45 -19.30 -12.51
CA GLU A 122 -26.84 -19.66 -12.82
C GLU A 122 -27.04 -19.56 -14.35
N VAL A 123 -27.70 -20.56 -14.93
CA VAL A 123 -27.98 -20.62 -16.37
C VAL A 123 -29.33 -19.97 -16.62
N GLU A 124 -29.34 -18.82 -17.30
CA GLU A 124 -30.55 -18.14 -17.77
C GLU A 124 -30.58 -18.16 -19.30
N GLY A 125 -31.29 -19.14 -19.87
CA GLY A 125 -31.32 -19.35 -21.33
C GLY A 125 -29.96 -19.80 -21.88
N ASN A 126 -29.41 -19.06 -22.85
CA ASN A 126 -28.08 -19.32 -23.43
C ASN A 126 -26.95 -18.54 -22.73
N MET A 127 -27.23 -17.85 -21.61
CA MET A 127 -26.25 -17.04 -20.89
C MET A 127 -26.05 -17.54 -19.47
N CYS A 128 -24.80 -17.66 -19.06
CA CYS A 128 -24.45 -17.97 -17.67
C CYS A 128 -24.13 -16.69 -16.92
N ARG A 129 -24.83 -16.47 -15.80
CA ARG A 129 -24.67 -15.29 -14.96
C ARG A 129 -24.09 -15.67 -13.60
N PRO A 130 -23.18 -14.88 -13.03
CA PRO A 130 -22.73 -15.04 -11.66
C PRO A 130 -23.90 -15.00 -10.67
N LYS A 131 -23.98 -15.98 -9.78
CA LYS A 131 -24.94 -15.97 -8.68
C LYS A 131 -24.53 -14.91 -7.67
N ILE A 132 -25.40 -13.93 -7.48
CA ILE A 132 -25.18 -12.81 -6.56
C ILE A 132 -26.16 -12.92 -5.40
N LYS A 133 -25.65 -12.77 -4.17
CA LYS A 133 -26.47 -12.61 -2.97
C LYS A 133 -26.58 -11.13 -2.65
N GLN A 134 -27.79 -10.58 -2.73
CA GLN A 134 -28.07 -9.22 -2.29
C GLN A 134 -27.98 -9.12 -0.75
N GLY A 135 -27.14 -8.20 -0.27
CA GLY A 135 -26.94 -7.90 1.13
C GLY A 135 -27.73 -6.66 1.58
N ALA A 136 -27.16 -5.91 2.53
CA ALA A 136 -27.81 -4.73 3.11
C ALA A 136 -27.99 -3.60 2.09
N PRO A 137 -29.09 -2.82 2.17
CA PRO A 137 -29.29 -1.64 1.33
C PRO A 137 -28.23 -0.58 1.63
N ILE A 138 -27.73 0.07 0.59
CA ILE A 138 -26.84 1.22 0.62
C ILE A 138 -27.72 2.46 0.47
N TYR A 139 -27.72 3.31 1.49
CA TYR A 139 -28.45 4.56 1.52
C TYR A 139 -27.54 5.71 1.11
N ASP A 140 -28.06 6.64 0.32
CA ASP A 140 -27.45 7.96 0.13
C ASP A 140 -28.42 9.06 0.54
N ARG A 141 -27.85 10.20 0.96
CA ARG A 141 -28.61 11.37 1.35
C ARG A 141 -29.10 12.08 0.10
N LYS A 142 -30.40 12.35 0.02
CA LYS A 142 -30.96 13.21 -1.01
C LYS A 142 -30.43 14.63 -0.83
N GLU A 143 -29.86 15.22 -1.88
CA GLU A 143 -29.50 16.64 -1.88
C GLU A 143 -30.74 17.49 -1.59
N LYS A 144 -30.63 18.37 -0.59
CA LYS A 144 -31.70 19.29 -0.24
C LYS A 144 -31.85 20.35 -1.31
N VAL A 145 -33.08 20.57 -1.77
CA VAL A 145 -33.42 21.64 -2.70
C VAL A 145 -33.51 23.00 -1.97
N SER A 146 -33.73 22.98 -0.65
CA SER A 146 -33.71 24.17 0.20
C SER A 146 -33.17 23.85 1.61
N PRO A 147 -32.58 24.84 2.33
CA PRO A 147 -32.04 24.61 3.68
C PRO A 147 -33.05 24.03 4.68
N ASP A 148 -34.34 24.29 4.49
CA ASP A 148 -35.43 23.85 5.38
C ASP A 148 -36.00 22.46 5.04
N GLU A 149 -35.56 21.83 3.94
CA GLU A 149 -35.98 20.47 3.59
C GLU A 149 -35.45 19.47 4.63
N LYS A 150 -36.33 18.57 5.10
CA LYS A 150 -35.91 17.49 5.99
C LYS A 150 -34.97 16.56 5.26
N ASP A 151 -33.94 16.09 5.96
CA ASP A 151 -33.07 15.04 5.42
C ASP A 151 -33.90 13.81 5.06
N SER A 152 -33.72 13.33 3.82
CA SER A 152 -34.31 12.10 3.33
C SER A 152 -33.24 11.25 2.68
N TYR A 153 -33.39 9.94 2.82
CA TYR A 153 -32.45 8.95 2.32
C TYR A 153 -33.18 8.03 1.36
N PHE A 154 -32.50 7.64 0.29
CA PHE A 154 -33.02 6.67 -0.68
C PHE A 154 -32.00 5.55 -0.87
N VAL A 155 -32.49 4.37 -1.23
CA VAL A 155 -31.64 3.22 -1.52
C VAL A 155 -31.06 3.41 -2.91
N VAL A 156 -29.73 3.50 -2.99
CA VAL A 156 -29.01 3.63 -4.27
C VAL A 156 -28.64 2.27 -4.82
N ASP A 157 -28.25 1.34 -3.95
CA ASP A 157 -27.86 -0.02 -4.32
C ASP A 157 -27.98 -0.97 -3.11
N HIS A 158 -27.65 -2.25 -3.29
CA HIS A 158 -27.48 -3.24 -2.23
C HIS A 158 -26.05 -3.80 -2.26
N LYS A 159 -25.47 -4.07 -1.10
CA LYS A 159 -24.18 -4.76 -0.99
C LYS A 159 -24.28 -6.17 -1.58
N SER A 160 -23.94 -6.30 -2.85
CA SER A 160 -24.03 -7.55 -3.60
C SER A 160 -22.74 -8.34 -3.45
N GLN A 161 -22.84 -9.60 -3.02
CA GLN A 161 -21.68 -10.49 -2.88
C GLN A 161 -21.82 -11.68 -3.83
N TYR A 162 -20.74 -12.02 -4.53
CA TYR A 162 -20.69 -13.25 -5.32
C TYR A 162 -20.80 -14.48 -4.41
N VAL A 163 -21.65 -15.41 -4.81
CA VAL A 163 -21.73 -16.73 -4.18
C VAL A 163 -20.69 -17.61 -4.84
N TYR A 164 -19.80 -18.22 -4.06
CA TYR A 164 -18.78 -19.14 -4.58
C TYR A 164 -19.28 -20.59 -4.54
N ALA A 165 -18.91 -21.38 -5.54
CA ALA A 165 -19.29 -22.78 -5.66
C ALA A 165 -18.50 -23.67 -4.67
N GLN A 166 -17.21 -23.40 -4.49
CA GLN A 166 -16.36 -24.10 -3.52
C GLN A 166 -16.10 -23.22 -2.31
N ASN A 167 -16.34 -23.74 -1.12
CA ASN A 167 -16.09 -23.05 0.15
C ASN A 167 -15.50 -24.03 1.17
N MET A 168 -14.87 -23.49 2.21
CA MET A 168 -14.30 -24.26 3.31
C MET A 168 -14.51 -23.58 4.66
N LEU A 169 -14.36 -24.36 5.73
CA LEU A 169 -14.37 -23.85 7.10
C LEU A 169 -13.02 -23.19 7.42
N PHE A 170 -13.09 -22.00 8.01
CA PHE A 170 -11.94 -21.21 8.43
C PHE A 170 -10.94 -20.96 7.29
N PRO A 171 -11.36 -20.37 6.15
CA PRO A 171 -10.48 -20.16 5.00
C PRO A 171 -9.40 -19.12 5.35
N ARG A 172 -8.14 -19.50 5.19
CA ARG A 172 -6.96 -18.64 5.42
C ARG A 172 -6.25 -18.30 4.11
N MET A 173 -6.30 -19.21 3.15
CA MET A 173 -5.85 -18.99 1.78
C MET A 173 -7.05 -18.64 0.89
N HIS A 174 -7.55 -17.41 0.99
CA HIS A 174 -8.87 -17.02 0.44
C HIS A 174 -8.82 -16.15 -0.81
N SER A 175 -7.73 -15.42 -1.04
CA SER A 175 -7.66 -14.40 -2.10
C SER A 175 -7.09 -14.97 -3.40
N SER A 176 -7.86 -14.89 -4.49
CA SER A 176 -7.44 -15.31 -5.84
C SER A 176 -6.23 -14.54 -6.34
N ASP A 177 -6.16 -13.24 -6.05
CA ASP A 177 -5.08 -12.36 -6.52
C ASP A 177 -3.71 -12.74 -5.94
N HIS A 178 -3.71 -13.52 -4.84
CA HIS A 178 -2.51 -13.95 -4.14
C HIS A 178 -2.24 -15.46 -4.31
N ALA A 179 -2.89 -16.13 -5.27
CA ALA A 179 -2.76 -17.57 -5.51
C ALA A 179 -1.29 -18.02 -5.62
N ALA A 180 -0.51 -17.38 -6.50
CA ALA A 180 0.91 -17.71 -6.70
C ALA A 180 1.74 -17.52 -5.42
N ALA A 181 1.41 -16.52 -4.59
CA ALA A 181 2.11 -16.27 -3.35
C ALA A 181 1.78 -17.30 -2.27
N TYR A 182 0.53 -17.79 -2.20
CA TYR A 182 0.19 -18.93 -1.33
C TYR A 182 0.97 -20.19 -1.72
N GLU A 183 0.99 -20.51 -3.01
CA GLU A 183 1.73 -21.65 -3.56
C GLU A 183 3.23 -21.54 -3.23
N SER A 184 3.82 -20.38 -3.49
CA SER A 184 5.23 -20.11 -3.18
C SER A 184 5.55 -20.28 -1.70
N TRP A 185 4.76 -19.67 -0.81
CA TRP A 185 4.98 -19.75 0.64
C TRP A 185 4.86 -21.17 1.18
N MET A 186 3.92 -21.95 0.63
CA MET A 186 3.66 -23.31 1.06
C MET A 186 4.65 -24.33 0.50
N GLY A 187 5.47 -23.94 -0.49
CA GLY A 187 6.31 -24.85 -1.27
C GLY A 187 5.50 -25.75 -2.21
N GLY A 188 4.35 -25.25 -2.67
CA GLY A 188 3.31 -25.97 -3.38
C GLY A 188 2.13 -26.39 -2.50
N VAL A 189 0.93 -26.33 -3.07
CA VAL A 189 -0.32 -26.83 -2.49
C VAL A 189 -0.80 -27.99 -3.37
N ASP A 190 -0.76 -29.21 -2.82
CA ASP A 190 -1.22 -30.41 -3.51
C ASP A 190 -2.74 -30.39 -3.66
N GLY A 191 -3.43 -30.07 -2.56
CA GLY A 191 -4.87 -29.93 -2.53
C GLY A 191 -5.65 -31.19 -2.96
N TYR A 192 -6.91 -30.98 -3.34
CA TYR A 192 -7.78 -31.99 -3.94
C TYR A 192 -8.66 -31.33 -5.00
N THR A 193 -9.06 -32.08 -6.03
CA THR A 193 -9.83 -31.52 -7.14
C THR A 193 -11.34 -31.70 -6.95
N VAL A 194 -12.09 -30.64 -7.20
CA VAL A 194 -13.56 -30.62 -7.15
C VAL A 194 -14.09 -30.32 -8.55
N PRO A 195 -15.03 -31.13 -9.10
CA PRO A 195 -15.64 -30.82 -10.39
C PRO A 195 -16.50 -29.55 -10.30
N TYR A 196 -16.42 -28.73 -11.33
CA TYR A 196 -17.18 -27.50 -11.46
C TYR A 196 -17.57 -27.30 -12.92
N ASP A 197 -18.85 -27.01 -13.16
CA ASP A 197 -19.35 -26.73 -14.49
C ASP A 197 -19.27 -25.23 -14.78
N ARG A 198 -18.37 -24.85 -15.68
CA ARG A 198 -18.22 -23.48 -16.16
C ARG A 198 -19.05 -23.30 -17.43
N CYS A 199 -20.36 -23.15 -17.27
CA CYS A 199 -21.27 -22.86 -18.38
C CYS A 199 -21.29 -23.93 -19.48
N GLY A 200 -21.33 -25.22 -19.11
CA GLY A 200 -21.29 -26.36 -20.02
C GLY A 200 -19.87 -26.91 -20.24
N GLU A 201 -18.83 -26.24 -19.74
CA GLU A 201 -17.46 -26.74 -19.73
C GLU A 201 -17.11 -27.35 -18.36
N PRO A 202 -17.03 -28.69 -18.24
CA PRO A 202 -16.65 -29.33 -16.99
C PRO A 202 -15.15 -29.10 -16.74
N ILE A 203 -14.83 -28.39 -15.66
CA ILE A 203 -13.45 -28.16 -15.21
C ILE A 203 -13.24 -28.74 -13.81
N MET A 204 -11.98 -29.07 -13.49
CA MET A 204 -11.59 -29.51 -12.16
C MET A 204 -10.90 -28.37 -11.43
N VAL A 205 -11.44 -27.97 -10.28
CA VAL A 205 -10.92 -26.89 -9.45
C VAL A 205 -10.07 -27.46 -8.32
N LYS A 206 -8.80 -27.05 -8.22
CA LYS A 206 -7.89 -27.48 -7.14
C LYS A 206 -8.18 -26.69 -5.85
N MET A 207 -8.70 -27.37 -4.85
CA MET A 207 -8.98 -26.82 -3.52
C MET A 207 -7.91 -27.22 -2.51
N PRO A 208 -7.45 -26.33 -1.63
CA PRO A 208 -6.55 -26.72 -0.54
C PRO A 208 -7.25 -27.60 0.49
N THR A 209 -6.52 -28.54 1.06
CA THR A 209 -6.98 -29.33 2.21
C THR A 209 -7.04 -28.47 3.49
N GLN A 210 -7.81 -28.92 4.48
CA GLN A 210 -7.85 -28.22 5.78
C GLN A 210 -6.49 -28.18 6.48
N LEU A 211 -5.66 -29.22 6.29
CA LEU A 211 -4.33 -29.29 6.88
C LEU A 211 -3.39 -28.26 6.24
N GLU A 212 -3.39 -28.13 4.91
CA GLU A 212 -2.60 -27.09 4.21
C GLU A 212 -3.06 -25.68 4.63
N ASN A 213 -4.37 -25.46 4.75
CA ASN A 213 -4.94 -24.21 5.23
C ASN A 213 -4.52 -23.87 6.67
N LEU A 214 -4.50 -24.86 7.58
CA LEU A 214 -3.98 -24.67 8.94
C LEU A 214 -2.45 -24.51 8.98
N ARG A 215 -1.72 -25.17 8.07
CA ARG A 215 -0.27 -24.99 7.95
C ARG A 215 0.04 -23.56 7.50
N PHE A 216 -0.70 -22.99 6.56
CA PHE A 216 -0.58 -21.58 6.17
C PHE A 216 -0.90 -20.64 7.35
N PHE A 217 -1.97 -20.92 8.11
CA PHE A 217 -2.30 -20.15 9.32
C PHE A 217 -1.13 -20.11 10.31
N LEU A 218 -0.49 -21.25 10.55
CA LEU A 218 0.58 -21.36 11.53
C LEU A 218 1.90 -20.79 10.99
N SER A 219 2.25 -21.05 9.73
CA SER A 219 3.53 -20.65 9.14
C SER A 219 3.56 -19.18 8.73
N TYR A 220 2.53 -18.68 8.05
CA TYR A 220 2.48 -17.29 7.60
C TYR A 220 1.82 -16.40 8.65
N GLN A 221 0.54 -16.64 8.96
CA GLN A 221 -0.24 -15.70 9.75
C GLN A 221 0.20 -15.63 11.23
N CYS A 222 0.43 -16.77 11.88
CA CYS A 222 0.92 -16.78 13.26
C CYS A 222 2.43 -16.53 13.33
N ASN A 223 3.23 -17.26 12.54
CA ASN A 223 4.68 -17.17 12.67
C ASN A 223 5.26 -15.92 11.97
N PHE A 224 5.09 -15.79 10.65
CA PHE A 224 5.67 -14.67 9.92
C PHE A 224 5.02 -13.30 10.22
N MET A 225 3.70 -13.25 10.38
CA MET A 225 2.97 -11.99 10.60
C MET A 225 2.80 -11.60 12.06
N TYR A 226 3.12 -12.46 13.03
CA TYR A 226 3.01 -12.12 14.45
C TYR A 226 4.27 -12.46 15.24
N TRP A 227 4.68 -13.73 15.30
CA TRP A 227 5.85 -14.13 16.10
C TRP A 227 7.15 -13.48 15.62
N ARG A 228 7.31 -13.24 14.32
CA ARG A 228 8.44 -12.46 13.77
C ARG A 228 8.54 -11.07 14.40
N TYR A 229 7.45 -10.29 14.38
CA TYR A 229 7.43 -8.95 15.00
C TYR A 229 7.54 -8.98 16.52
N PHE A 230 6.95 -9.99 17.15
CA PHE A 230 7.14 -10.21 18.58
C PHE A 230 8.63 -10.40 18.89
N MET A 231 9.33 -11.22 18.10
CA MET A 231 10.76 -11.46 18.26
C MET A 231 11.61 -10.25 17.89
N TRP A 232 11.21 -9.40 16.94
CA TRP A 232 11.88 -8.10 16.69
C TRP A 232 12.02 -7.28 17.96
N ASN A 233 10.97 -7.27 18.80
CA ASN A 233 10.92 -6.45 20.01
C ASN A 233 11.61 -7.11 21.21
N PHE A 234 11.75 -8.45 21.22
CA PHE A 234 12.23 -9.19 22.41
C PHE A 234 13.50 -10.03 22.21
N ALA A 235 13.97 -10.21 20.98
CA ALA A 235 15.20 -10.90 20.63
C ALA A 235 16.16 -10.02 19.81
N GLY A 236 15.62 -9.31 18.83
CA GLY A 236 16.36 -8.46 17.89
C GLY A 236 15.79 -8.51 16.48
N ARG A 237 16.19 -7.55 15.64
CA ARG A 237 15.70 -7.33 14.28
C ARG A 237 16.87 -7.32 13.31
N GLN A 238 16.75 -8.08 12.21
CA GLN A 238 17.80 -8.19 11.19
C GLN A 238 18.01 -6.87 10.44
N ASN A 239 16.92 -6.23 10.04
CA ASN A 239 16.82 -4.91 9.43
C ASN A 239 15.33 -4.50 9.43
N ASP A 240 15.05 -3.25 9.06
CA ASP A 240 13.70 -2.70 8.97
C ASP A 240 13.10 -2.76 7.56
N ILE A 241 13.74 -3.49 6.64
CA ILE A 241 13.28 -3.64 5.26
C ILE A 241 12.14 -4.67 5.25
N GLN A 242 11.11 -4.36 4.48
CA GLN A 242 9.97 -5.25 4.34
C GLN A 242 10.39 -6.62 3.80
N GLY A 243 10.06 -7.68 4.55
CA GLY A 243 10.24 -9.06 4.10
C GLY A 243 8.94 -9.66 3.53
N ASN A 244 9.07 -10.54 2.55
CA ASN A 244 8.04 -11.45 2.04
C ASN A 244 8.43 -12.94 2.21
N GLY A 245 9.45 -13.23 3.02
CA GLY A 245 9.94 -14.58 3.33
C GLY A 245 11.41 -14.83 3.00
N GLU A 246 12.08 -13.84 2.40
CA GLU A 246 13.48 -13.88 2.02
C GLU A 246 14.39 -13.89 3.26
N PRO A 247 15.56 -14.56 3.20
CA PRO A 247 16.44 -14.71 4.36
C PRO A 247 17.18 -13.42 4.76
N GLU A 248 17.29 -12.44 3.86
CA GLU A 248 17.98 -11.18 4.09
C GLU A 248 17.10 -10.01 4.54
N HIS A 249 15.77 -10.09 4.44
CA HIS A 249 14.88 -8.96 4.70
C HIS A 249 13.87 -9.23 5.82
N GLY A 250 13.81 -8.31 6.78
CA GLY A 250 12.76 -8.25 7.77
C GLY A 250 12.70 -9.45 8.73
N ASN A 251 13.77 -10.22 8.92
CA ASN A 251 13.76 -11.31 9.90
C ASN A 251 14.10 -10.83 11.32
N TRP A 252 13.86 -11.68 12.31
CA TRP A 252 14.35 -11.47 13.66
C TRP A 252 15.68 -12.19 13.84
N ILE A 253 16.54 -11.63 14.69
CA ILE A 253 17.84 -12.21 15.05
C ILE A 253 18.06 -12.11 16.56
N THR A 254 19.02 -12.86 17.07
CA THR A 254 19.40 -12.84 18.48
C THR A 254 20.67 -12.04 18.75
N GLY A 255 21.56 -11.90 17.76
CA GLY A 255 22.94 -11.46 17.94
C GLY A 255 23.91 -12.57 18.34
N ILE A 256 23.42 -13.81 18.44
CA ILE A 256 24.22 -14.98 18.75
C ILE A 256 24.48 -15.71 17.43
N SER A 257 25.69 -15.53 16.89
CA SER A 257 26.03 -15.91 15.52
C SER A 257 25.68 -17.35 15.14
N PHE A 258 25.85 -18.34 16.02
CA PHE A 258 25.51 -19.73 15.69
C PHE A 258 24.00 -19.96 15.57
N ILE A 259 23.17 -19.20 16.29
CA ILE A 259 21.70 -19.27 16.20
C ILE A 259 21.27 -18.57 14.92
N ASP A 260 21.75 -17.34 14.72
CA ASP A 260 21.35 -16.51 13.60
C ASP A 260 21.80 -17.13 12.26
N ASN A 261 23.03 -17.67 12.21
CA ASN A 261 23.55 -18.36 11.03
C ASN A 261 22.79 -19.65 10.70
N ALA A 262 22.31 -20.37 11.71
CA ALA A 262 21.51 -21.56 11.50
C ALA A 262 20.11 -21.23 10.94
N MET A 263 19.57 -20.07 11.28
CA MET A 263 18.26 -19.62 10.81
C MET A 263 18.32 -19.01 9.40
N LEU A 264 19.24 -18.08 9.17
CA LEU A 264 19.21 -17.16 8.03
C LEU A 264 20.45 -17.25 7.12
N GLY A 265 21.43 -18.09 7.44
CA GLY A 265 22.71 -18.14 6.74
C GLY A 265 23.77 -17.22 7.35
N ASP A 266 25.01 -17.30 6.86
CA ASP A 266 26.18 -16.64 7.46
C ASP A 266 26.07 -15.11 7.46
N GLN A 267 25.59 -14.53 8.56
CA GLN A 267 25.31 -13.09 8.66
C GLN A 267 26.55 -12.22 8.40
N SER A 268 27.76 -12.76 8.54
CA SER A 268 29.00 -12.05 8.20
C SER A 268 29.17 -11.80 6.69
N LYS A 269 28.37 -12.45 5.84
CA LYS A 269 28.35 -12.30 4.38
C LYS A 269 27.18 -11.48 3.85
N LEU A 270 26.29 -11.00 4.71
CA LEU A 270 25.23 -10.07 4.29
C LEU A 270 25.83 -8.86 3.55
N PRO A 271 25.14 -8.29 2.56
CA PRO A 271 25.51 -7.02 1.96
C PRO A 271 25.69 -5.90 2.99
N ASP A 272 26.62 -4.98 2.74
CA ASP A 272 27.02 -3.92 3.67
C ASP A 272 25.87 -2.94 3.95
N ASP A 273 24.99 -2.69 2.98
CA ASP A 273 23.80 -1.86 3.17
C ASP A 273 22.79 -2.52 4.12
N LEU A 274 22.73 -3.85 4.16
CA LEU A 274 21.90 -4.60 5.11
C LEU A 274 22.58 -4.72 6.48
N LYS A 275 23.90 -4.98 6.52
CA LYS A 275 24.66 -5.07 7.78
C LYS A 275 24.72 -3.76 8.54
N ASN A 276 24.90 -2.66 7.82
CA ASN A 276 25.01 -1.32 8.39
C ASN A 276 23.65 -0.61 8.42
N ASN A 277 22.56 -1.30 8.08
CA ASN A 277 21.21 -0.77 8.27
C ASN A 277 21.02 -0.50 9.77
N LYS A 278 20.68 0.75 10.13
CA LYS A 278 20.48 1.12 11.54
C LYS A 278 19.33 0.38 12.22
N GLY A 279 18.36 -0.11 11.45
CA GLY A 279 17.30 -0.99 11.92
C GLY A 279 17.78 -2.39 12.34
N HIS A 280 19.06 -2.72 12.13
CA HIS A 280 19.70 -3.91 12.66
C HIS A 280 19.92 -3.78 14.17
N ASN A 281 19.12 -4.50 14.95
CA ASN A 281 19.08 -4.42 16.39
C ASN A 281 19.28 -5.78 17.03
N VAL A 282 20.12 -5.87 18.05
CA VAL A 282 20.43 -7.13 18.73
C VAL A 282 20.11 -7.01 20.22
N PHE A 283 19.24 -7.86 20.77
CA PHE A 283 18.89 -7.84 22.21
C PHE A 283 19.32 -9.10 22.98
N TYR A 284 19.98 -10.07 22.33
CA TYR A 284 20.46 -11.31 22.95
C TYR A 284 19.36 -12.10 23.69
N CYS A 285 18.10 -11.94 23.26
CA CYS A 285 16.92 -12.50 23.92
C CYS A 285 16.74 -12.09 25.40
N LEU A 286 17.48 -11.09 25.90
CA LEU A 286 17.42 -10.66 27.31
C LEU A 286 16.00 -10.25 27.74
N PRO A 287 15.29 -9.36 27.00
CA PRO A 287 13.94 -9.00 27.39
C PRO A 287 12.94 -10.15 27.21
N LEU A 288 13.11 -11.00 26.18
CA LEU A 288 12.30 -12.23 26.03
C LEU A 288 12.41 -13.14 27.24
N LEU A 289 13.63 -13.46 27.67
CA LEU A 289 13.89 -14.33 28.82
C LEU A 289 13.31 -13.74 30.11
N LEU A 290 13.50 -12.44 30.34
CA LEU A 290 12.95 -11.76 31.51
C LEU A 290 11.40 -11.81 31.51
N GLY A 291 10.77 -11.60 30.35
CA GLY A 291 9.33 -11.72 30.20
C GLY A 291 8.81 -13.14 30.44
N LEU A 292 9.47 -14.16 29.89
CA LEU A 292 9.10 -15.56 30.13
C LEU A 292 9.21 -15.93 31.62
N ILE A 293 10.27 -15.49 32.31
CA ILE A 293 10.43 -15.69 33.75
C ILE A 293 9.25 -15.07 34.51
N GLY A 294 8.87 -13.83 34.18
CA GLY A 294 7.74 -13.15 34.81
C GLY A 294 6.39 -13.79 34.52
N LEU A 295 6.18 -14.25 33.28
CA LEU A 295 4.99 -14.96 32.84
C LEU A 295 4.79 -16.24 33.66
N PHE A 296 5.80 -17.12 33.69
CA PHE A 296 5.70 -18.37 34.44
C PHE A 296 5.60 -18.12 35.93
N TRP A 297 6.37 -17.17 36.48
CA TRP A 297 6.25 -16.82 37.89
C TRP A 297 4.83 -16.39 38.22
N GLN A 298 4.22 -15.48 37.45
CA GLN A 298 2.85 -15.04 37.69
C GLN A 298 1.85 -16.20 37.62
N ALA A 299 1.96 -17.07 36.61
CA ALA A 299 1.08 -18.23 36.44
C ALA A 299 1.16 -19.20 37.62
N TYR A 300 2.35 -19.39 38.20
CA TYR A 300 2.58 -20.32 39.31
C TYR A 300 2.58 -19.65 40.71
N HIS A 301 2.35 -18.33 40.82
CA HIS A 301 2.31 -17.61 42.10
C HIS A 301 0.96 -17.71 42.84
N GLY A 302 0.47 -18.94 42.98
CA GLY A 302 -0.77 -19.27 43.70
C GLY A 302 -2.05 -18.76 43.03
N LYS A 303 -3.16 -18.80 43.78
CA LYS A 303 -4.51 -18.51 43.25
C LYS A 303 -4.65 -17.09 42.69
N ARG A 304 -4.03 -16.10 43.32
CA ARG A 304 -4.08 -14.71 42.86
C ARG A 304 -3.20 -14.50 41.62
N GLY A 305 -2.03 -15.15 41.58
CA GLY A 305 -1.13 -15.13 40.43
C GLY A 305 -1.82 -15.61 39.16
N ILE A 306 -2.42 -16.82 39.18
CA ILE A 306 -3.12 -17.35 38.01
C ILE A 306 -4.33 -16.50 37.57
N GLN A 307 -5.04 -15.88 38.52
CA GLN A 307 -6.14 -14.96 38.20
C GLN A 307 -5.65 -13.71 37.48
N GLN A 308 -4.52 -13.12 37.91
CA GLN A 308 -3.91 -11.97 37.26
C GLN A 308 -3.25 -12.34 35.93
N PHE A 309 -2.66 -13.54 35.84
CA PHE A 309 -2.11 -14.07 34.59
C PHE A 309 -3.14 -14.07 33.48
N TRP A 310 -4.36 -14.56 33.73
CA TRP A 310 -5.40 -14.56 32.71
C TRP A 310 -5.79 -13.16 32.24
N VAL A 311 -5.73 -12.15 33.11
CA VAL A 311 -6.00 -10.76 32.71
C VAL A 311 -4.94 -10.27 31.72
N VAL A 312 -3.66 -10.46 32.03
CA VAL A 312 -2.55 -10.06 31.14
C VAL A 312 -2.53 -10.91 29.87
N PHE A 313 -2.79 -12.21 29.98
CA PHE A 313 -2.87 -13.14 28.86
C PHE A 313 -3.99 -12.77 27.88
N PHE A 314 -5.20 -12.43 28.36
CA PHE A 314 -6.27 -12.00 27.47
C PHE A 314 -5.95 -10.67 26.81
N LEU A 315 -5.29 -9.74 27.50
CA LEU A 315 -4.78 -8.53 26.86
C LEU A 315 -3.78 -8.88 25.75
N PHE A 316 -2.78 -9.71 26.03
CA PHE A 316 -1.78 -10.19 25.07
C PHE A 316 -2.41 -10.90 23.87
N PHE A 317 -3.36 -11.81 24.11
CA PHE A 317 -4.02 -12.59 23.08
C PHE A 317 -4.95 -11.72 22.21
N MET A 318 -5.80 -10.90 22.84
CA MET A 318 -6.79 -10.07 22.13
C MET A 318 -6.13 -8.97 21.29
N THR A 319 -4.97 -8.46 21.73
CA THR A 319 -4.21 -7.43 21.01
C THR A 319 -3.06 -8.00 20.17
N GLY A 320 -3.00 -9.33 20.04
CA GLY A 320 -1.99 -10.06 19.27
C GLY A 320 -2.64 -11.08 18.33
N LEU A 321 -2.62 -12.35 18.70
CA LEU A 321 -3.13 -13.45 17.87
C LEU A 321 -4.60 -13.31 17.45
N ALA A 322 -5.46 -12.68 18.26
CA ALA A 322 -6.85 -12.44 17.85
C ALA A 322 -6.96 -11.44 16.69
N ILE A 323 -6.05 -10.47 16.60
CA ILE A 323 -5.98 -9.53 15.47
C ILE A 323 -5.58 -10.28 14.19
N VAL A 324 -4.67 -11.26 14.28
CA VAL A 324 -4.31 -12.14 13.15
C VAL A 324 -5.54 -12.87 12.61
N LEU A 325 -6.35 -13.44 13.51
CA LEU A 325 -7.60 -14.13 13.13
C LEU A 325 -8.58 -13.19 12.42
N TYR A 326 -8.72 -11.97 12.94
CA TYR A 326 -9.64 -10.95 12.43
C TYR A 326 -9.19 -10.35 11.10
N LEU A 327 -7.91 -10.03 10.95
CA LEU A 327 -7.39 -9.45 9.72
C LEU A 327 -7.27 -10.48 8.58
N ASN A 328 -7.10 -11.77 8.91
CA ASN A 328 -6.94 -12.87 7.96
C ASN A 328 -6.01 -12.50 6.79
N GLN A 329 -4.81 -12.03 7.13
CA GLN A 329 -3.86 -11.40 6.22
C GLN A 329 -3.40 -12.35 5.11
N THR A 330 -3.32 -11.81 3.89
CA THR A 330 -2.77 -12.47 2.71
C THR A 330 -1.24 -12.33 2.66
N PRO A 331 -0.52 -13.19 1.90
CA PRO A 331 0.86 -12.97 1.46
C PRO A 331 1.03 -11.61 0.77
N MET A 332 2.27 -11.13 0.64
CA MET A 332 2.59 -9.89 -0.09
C MET A 332 1.82 -8.66 0.43
N GLN A 333 1.77 -8.49 1.75
CA GLN A 333 1.20 -7.26 2.33
C GLN A 333 1.94 -6.03 1.76
N PRO A 334 1.29 -4.86 1.63
CA PRO A 334 1.93 -3.70 1.00
C PRO A 334 3.02 -3.02 1.87
N ARG A 335 3.11 -3.41 3.15
CA ARG A 335 4.09 -2.92 4.14
C ARG A 335 4.07 -3.79 5.39
N GLU A 336 5.08 -3.63 6.24
CA GLU A 336 5.11 -4.25 7.57
C GLU A 336 3.96 -3.76 8.46
N ARG A 337 3.42 -4.66 9.29
CA ARG A 337 2.22 -4.44 10.12
C ARG A 337 2.43 -4.67 11.63
N ASP A 338 3.66 -4.56 12.10
CA ASP A 338 4.04 -4.66 13.50
C ASP A 338 3.19 -3.76 14.43
N TYR A 339 2.86 -2.54 13.98
CA TYR A 339 2.04 -1.57 14.71
C TYR A 339 0.64 -2.10 15.08
N ALA A 340 0.10 -3.06 14.32
CA ALA A 340 -1.20 -3.67 14.62
C ALA A 340 -1.16 -4.50 15.92
N TYR A 341 0.02 -4.92 16.36
CA TYR A 341 0.23 -5.81 17.51
C TYR A 341 0.89 -5.12 18.70
N ALA A 342 1.10 -3.80 18.65
CA ALA A 342 1.77 -3.05 19.72
C ALA A 342 1.14 -3.28 21.10
N GLY A 343 -0.18 -3.48 21.17
CA GLY A 343 -0.88 -3.81 22.41
C GLY A 343 -0.39 -5.11 23.06
N SER A 344 -0.05 -6.14 22.28
CA SER A 344 0.44 -7.40 22.84
C SER A 344 1.89 -7.25 23.31
N PHE A 345 2.68 -6.41 22.66
CA PHE A 345 4.04 -6.11 23.09
C PHE A 345 4.03 -5.37 24.44
N TYR A 346 3.11 -4.42 24.62
CA TYR A 346 2.88 -3.78 25.93
C TYR A 346 2.44 -4.80 26.99
N ALA A 347 1.56 -5.75 26.65
CA ALA A 347 1.17 -6.81 27.57
C ALA A 347 2.35 -7.70 27.98
N PHE A 348 3.25 -8.04 27.04
CA PHE A 348 4.45 -8.82 27.35
C PHE A 348 5.47 -8.02 28.18
N ALA A 349 5.58 -6.70 27.97
CA ALA A 349 6.42 -5.84 28.79
C ALA A 349 5.99 -5.82 30.27
N ILE A 350 4.69 -6.00 30.57
CA ILE A 350 4.21 -6.22 31.95
C ILE A 350 4.86 -7.47 32.55
N TRP A 351 4.94 -8.57 31.78
CA TRP A 351 5.66 -9.76 32.22
C TRP A 351 7.15 -9.54 32.37
N CYS A 352 7.80 -8.73 31.53
CA CYS A 352 9.20 -8.34 31.75
C CYS A 352 9.39 -7.67 33.12
N GLY A 353 8.50 -6.74 33.48
CA GLY A 353 8.50 -6.12 34.82
C GLY A 353 8.29 -7.13 35.95
N LEU A 354 7.34 -8.06 35.78
CA LEU A 354 7.12 -9.16 36.73
C LEU A 354 8.31 -10.13 36.78
N GLY A 355 9.10 -10.24 35.71
CA GLY A 355 10.34 -11.01 35.68
C GLY A 355 11.36 -10.50 36.68
N VAL A 356 11.47 -9.18 36.85
CA VAL A 356 12.32 -8.57 37.89
C VAL A 356 11.84 -9.00 39.28
N VAL A 357 10.54 -8.93 39.54
CA VAL A 357 9.94 -9.38 40.81
C VAL A 357 10.19 -10.87 41.04
N ALA A 358 10.05 -11.68 40.01
CA ALA A 358 10.30 -13.12 40.05
C ALA A 358 11.76 -13.43 40.40
N LEU A 359 12.72 -12.71 39.82
CA LEU A 359 14.14 -12.86 40.15
C LEU A 359 14.41 -12.47 41.61
N VAL A 360 13.82 -11.38 42.11
CA VAL A 360 13.91 -10.98 43.52
C VAL A 360 13.36 -12.06 44.44
N ASP A 361 12.18 -12.60 44.15
CA ASP A 361 11.54 -13.66 44.94
C ASP A 361 12.39 -14.94 44.95
N LEU A 362 12.87 -15.38 43.78
CA LEU A 362 13.74 -16.56 43.64
C LEU A 362 15.07 -16.39 44.39
N LEU A 363 15.74 -15.25 44.26
CA LEU A 363 17.01 -14.98 44.94
C LEU A 363 16.83 -14.87 46.46
N SER A 364 15.78 -14.17 46.91
CA SER A 364 15.48 -14.02 48.34
C SER A 364 15.20 -15.38 48.99
N ARG A 365 14.47 -16.27 48.30
CA ARG A 365 14.21 -17.64 48.75
C ARG A 365 15.49 -18.49 48.77
N LYS A 366 16.31 -18.44 47.72
CA LYS A 366 17.55 -19.23 47.63
C LYS A 366 18.59 -18.80 48.67
N LEU A 367 18.76 -17.49 48.86
CA LEU A 367 19.69 -16.94 49.84
C LEU A 367 19.13 -16.95 51.27
N LYS A 368 17.85 -17.28 51.45
CA LYS A 368 17.12 -17.25 52.73
C LYS A 368 17.29 -15.91 53.45
N ARG A 369 17.37 -14.82 52.69
CA ARG A 369 17.56 -13.45 53.18
C ARG A 369 16.52 -12.55 52.54
N GLN A 370 15.85 -11.76 53.37
CA GLN A 370 14.86 -10.76 52.95
C GLN A 370 15.41 -9.35 53.23
N THR A 371 16.57 -9.05 52.64
CA THR A 371 17.24 -7.75 52.81
C THR A 371 16.92 -6.85 51.62
N LEU A 372 16.77 -5.54 51.85
CA LEU A 372 16.56 -4.54 50.79
C LEU A 372 17.64 -4.57 49.70
N ALA A 373 18.85 -5.03 50.04
CA ALA A 373 19.95 -5.19 49.09
C ALA A 373 19.63 -6.09 47.88
N ILE A 374 18.81 -7.14 48.05
CA ILE A 374 18.49 -8.07 46.94
C ILE A 374 17.59 -7.39 45.90
N PRO A 375 16.43 -6.80 46.27
CA PRO A 375 15.62 -6.01 45.33
C PRO A 375 16.41 -4.91 44.63
N VAL A 376 17.24 -4.16 45.37
CA VAL A 376 18.04 -3.07 44.79
C VAL A 376 19.04 -3.60 43.76
N ALA A 377 19.80 -4.65 44.09
CA ALA A 377 20.78 -5.21 43.17
C ALA A 377 20.12 -5.78 41.91
N VAL A 378 19.03 -6.54 42.05
CA VAL A 378 18.30 -7.11 40.91
C VAL A 378 17.70 -5.99 40.04
N ALA A 379 17.14 -4.95 40.64
CA ALA A 379 16.61 -3.81 39.88
C ALA A 379 17.72 -3.11 39.08
N VAL A 380 18.89 -2.84 39.67
CA VAL A 380 20.02 -2.23 38.98
C VAL A 380 20.52 -3.09 37.81
N ILE A 381 20.64 -4.40 38.00
CA ILE A 381 21.03 -5.32 36.92
C ILE A 381 19.94 -5.37 35.84
N ALA A 382 18.67 -5.44 36.23
CA ALA A 382 17.56 -5.50 35.29
C ALA A 382 17.44 -4.23 34.44
N LEU A 383 17.87 -3.06 34.94
CA LEU A 383 17.92 -1.82 34.15
C LEU A 383 18.88 -1.90 32.96
N LEU A 384 19.87 -2.81 32.97
CA LEU A 384 20.75 -3.02 31.82
C LEU A 384 19.98 -3.52 30.60
N VAL A 385 18.85 -4.22 30.79
CA VAL A 385 18.02 -4.73 29.68
C VAL A 385 17.41 -3.59 28.86
N PRO A 386 16.58 -2.69 29.43
CA PRO A 386 16.04 -1.56 28.66
C PRO A 386 17.13 -0.56 28.22
N ILE A 387 18.22 -0.39 28.98
CA ILE A 387 19.35 0.45 28.53
C ILE A 387 19.98 -0.12 27.26
N GLN A 388 20.19 -1.45 27.21
CA GLN A 388 20.73 -2.12 26.04
C GLN A 388 19.77 -2.01 24.84
N MET A 389 18.47 -2.20 25.05
CA MET A 389 17.47 -2.01 23.99
C MET A 389 17.50 -0.59 23.42
N VAL A 390 17.42 0.43 24.28
CA VAL A 390 17.44 1.84 23.86
C VAL A 390 18.76 2.18 23.15
N SER A 391 19.89 1.62 23.59
CA SER A 391 21.19 1.88 22.95
C SER A 391 21.31 1.33 21.53
N GLN A 392 20.53 0.28 21.20
CA GLN A 392 20.48 -0.28 19.85
C GLN A 392 19.49 0.48 18.97
N THR A 393 18.34 0.89 19.53
CA THR A 393 17.22 1.42 18.75
C THR A 393 17.13 2.95 18.74
N TRP A 394 18.13 3.68 19.23
CA TRP A 394 18.01 5.15 19.29
C TRP A 394 18.20 5.78 17.92
N ASP A 395 19.15 5.28 17.14
CA ASP A 395 19.59 5.85 15.87
C ASP A 395 18.68 5.50 14.69
N ASP A 396 17.91 4.41 14.77
CA ASP A 396 16.86 4.04 13.81
C ASP A 396 15.49 4.67 14.12
N HIS A 397 15.26 5.10 15.37
CA HIS A 397 14.06 5.86 15.76
C HIS A 397 14.24 7.37 15.67
N ASP A 398 15.48 7.86 15.61
CA ASP A 398 15.74 9.28 15.42
C ASP A 398 15.34 9.73 14.01
N ARG A 399 14.32 10.59 13.95
CA ARG A 399 13.81 11.22 12.72
C ARG A 399 14.28 12.67 12.58
N SER A 400 15.16 13.14 13.45
CA SER A 400 15.67 14.50 13.45
C SER A 400 16.38 14.81 12.13
N GLY A 401 16.08 15.97 11.55
CA GLY A 401 16.70 16.39 10.28
C GLY A 401 16.24 15.61 9.05
N ARG A 402 15.26 14.70 9.14
CA ARG A 402 14.78 13.87 8.03
C ARG A 402 13.60 14.51 7.31
N TYR A 403 13.89 15.32 6.29
CA TYR A 403 12.88 16.12 5.57
C TYR A 403 12.59 15.65 4.14
N ILE A 404 13.11 14.49 3.73
CA ILE A 404 13.00 14.04 2.33
C ILE A 404 11.56 13.88 1.84
N CYS A 405 10.67 13.31 2.64
CA CYS A 405 9.26 13.17 2.30
C CYS A 405 8.60 14.54 2.04
N HIS A 406 8.82 15.49 2.95
CA HIS A 406 8.36 16.88 2.82
C HIS A 406 8.90 17.53 1.53
N ASP A 407 10.22 17.47 1.33
CA ASP A 407 10.90 18.14 0.23
C ASP A 407 10.54 17.53 -1.13
N VAL A 408 10.33 16.22 -1.20
CA VAL A 408 9.85 15.55 -2.43
C VAL A 408 8.44 15.99 -2.78
N GLY A 409 7.54 16.13 -1.79
CA GLY A 409 6.23 16.73 -2.02
C GLY A 409 6.33 18.14 -2.59
N GLN A 410 7.26 18.94 -2.06
CA GLN A 410 7.52 20.30 -2.56
C GLN A 410 8.13 20.30 -3.97
N ASN A 411 9.00 19.33 -4.29
CA ASN A 411 9.61 19.17 -5.61
C ASN A 411 8.59 18.77 -6.68
N TYR A 412 7.61 17.93 -6.35
CA TYR A 412 6.48 17.65 -7.24
C TYR A 412 5.73 18.93 -7.58
N LEU A 413 5.33 19.72 -6.58
CA LEU A 413 4.63 21.00 -6.79
C LEU A 413 5.50 22.00 -7.57
N SER A 414 6.81 22.05 -7.28
CA SER A 414 7.78 22.92 -7.98
C SER A 414 8.06 22.48 -9.42
N SER A 415 7.69 21.25 -9.80
CA SER A 415 7.83 20.77 -11.17
C SER A 415 6.75 21.35 -12.09
N LEU A 416 5.60 21.71 -11.53
CA LEU A 416 4.42 22.12 -12.28
C LEU A 416 4.50 23.56 -12.78
N GLN A 417 3.68 23.86 -13.79
CA GLN A 417 3.69 25.16 -14.43
C GLN A 417 2.96 26.17 -13.56
N GLU A 418 3.65 27.24 -13.20
CA GLU A 418 3.14 28.29 -12.32
C GLU A 418 2.07 29.15 -12.99
N GLY A 419 1.17 29.72 -12.19
CA GLY A 419 0.19 30.72 -12.64
C GLY A 419 -0.92 30.19 -13.55
N CYS A 420 -1.01 28.87 -13.73
CA CYS A 420 -2.02 28.20 -14.57
C CYS A 420 -2.89 27.21 -13.79
N ASN A 421 -2.84 27.25 -12.45
CA ASN A 421 -3.58 26.39 -11.52
C ASN A 421 -3.50 24.89 -11.90
N PRO A 422 -2.32 24.29 -12.08
CA PRO A 422 -2.21 22.96 -12.70
C PRO A 422 -2.94 21.86 -11.90
N ILE A 423 -3.27 20.76 -12.56
CA ILE A 423 -3.78 19.52 -11.93
C ILE A 423 -2.66 18.49 -11.96
N ILE A 424 -2.41 17.80 -10.85
CA ILE A 424 -1.51 16.65 -10.80
C ILE A 424 -2.25 15.41 -10.30
N PHE A 425 -2.19 14.34 -11.08
CA PHE A 425 -2.62 13.01 -10.67
C PHE A 425 -1.51 12.31 -9.90
N THR A 426 -1.86 11.82 -8.72
CA THR A 426 -1.01 10.99 -7.85
C THR A 426 -1.68 9.64 -7.62
N ASN A 427 -0.96 8.64 -7.10
CA ASN A 427 -1.53 7.34 -6.79
C ASN A 427 -1.06 6.84 -5.42
N GLY A 428 -2.00 6.50 -4.55
CA GLY A 428 -1.69 6.03 -3.20
C GLY A 428 -1.16 7.12 -2.26
N ASP A 429 -0.91 6.68 -1.02
CA ASP A 429 -0.66 7.58 0.12
C ASP A 429 0.71 8.26 0.03
N ASN A 430 1.76 7.49 -0.31
CA ASN A 430 3.15 7.97 -0.33
C ASN A 430 3.41 9.07 -1.37
N ASP A 431 2.65 9.07 -2.47
CA ASP A 431 2.76 10.08 -3.53
C ASP A 431 1.89 11.30 -3.26
N THR A 432 0.87 11.19 -2.40
CA THR A 432 -0.18 12.20 -2.29
C THR A 432 -0.07 13.00 -1.01
N PHE A 433 0.08 12.33 0.14
CA PHE A 433 0.07 12.98 1.44
C PHE A 433 1.17 14.03 1.62
N PRO A 434 2.38 13.86 1.05
CA PRO A 434 3.40 14.90 1.13
C PRO A 434 2.99 16.18 0.41
N LEU A 435 2.27 16.10 -0.72
CA LEU A 435 1.80 17.29 -1.43
C LEU A 435 0.68 17.97 -0.64
N TRP A 436 -0.29 17.21 -0.12
CA TRP A 436 -1.34 17.78 0.72
C TRP A 436 -0.79 18.42 2.01
N TYR A 437 0.24 17.82 2.62
CA TYR A 437 0.93 18.44 3.76
C TYR A 437 1.54 19.79 3.38
N ASN A 438 2.25 19.86 2.24
CA ASN A 438 2.82 21.11 1.75
C ASN A 438 1.74 22.17 1.49
N GLN A 439 0.55 21.78 1.02
CA GLN A 439 -0.54 22.72 0.78
C GLN A 439 -1.23 23.17 2.07
N GLU A 440 -1.60 22.24 2.95
CA GLU A 440 -2.39 22.51 4.15
C GLU A 440 -1.56 23.15 5.27
N VAL A 441 -0.31 22.72 5.45
CA VAL A 441 0.54 23.10 6.58
C VAL A 441 1.58 24.14 6.18
N GLU A 442 2.28 23.93 5.07
CA GLU A 442 3.36 24.84 4.62
C GLU A 442 2.85 25.98 3.74
N GLY A 443 1.60 25.91 3.26
CA GLY A 443 1.02 26.90 2.35
C GLY A 443 1.72 26.99 0.99
N PHE A 444 2.40 25.92 0.56
CA PHE A 444 3.15 25.88 -0.71
C PHE A 444 2.34 25.20 -1.81
N GLY A 445 2.28 25.82 -2.99
CA GLY A 445 1.59 25.26 -4.17
C GLY A 445 0.08 25.13 -3.99
N THR A 446 -0.54 26.07 -3.26
CA THR A 446 -1.99 26.11 -2.98
C THR A 446 -2.86 26.35 -4.22
N ASP A 447 -2.27 26.81 -5.32
CA ASP A 447 -2.91 26.98 -6.64
C ASP A 447 -3.03 25.66 -7.42
N VAL A 448 -2.23 24.66 -7.06
CA VAL A 448 -2.22 23.33 -7.67
C VAL A 448 -3.39 22.49 -7.13
N ARG A 449 -4.03 21.71 -8.00
CA ARG A 449 -4.92 20.64 -7.54
C ARG A 449 -4.24 19.28 -7.55
N VAL A 450 -4.16 18.65 -6.38
CA VAL A 450 -3.66 17.27 -6.22
C VAL A 450 -4.84 16.30 -6.23
N CYS A 451 -4.85 15.41 -7.22
CA CYS A 451 -5.91 14.42 -7.47
C CYS A 451 -5.37 12.99 -7.28
N ASN A 452 -5.76 12.31 -6.20
CA ASN A 452 -5.38 10.93 -5.96
C ASN A 452 -6.29 9.97 -6.76
N LEU A 453 -5.72 9.22 -7.70
CA LEU A 453 -6.47 8.30 -8.56
C LEU A 453 -7.13 7.16 -7.79
N SER A 454 -6.54 6.71 -6.68
CA SER A 454 -7.13 5.67 -5.81
C SER A 454 -8.43 6.14 -5.14
N TYR A 455 -8.57 7.46 -4.92
CA TYR A 455 -9.80 8.06 -4.37
C TYR A 455 -10.72 8.62 -5.46
N LEU A 456 -10.22 8.96 -6.66
CA LEU A 456 -11.01 9.48 -7.81
C LEU A 456 -12.00 8.46 -8.42
N ARG A 457 -12.26 7.37 -7.71
CA ARG A 457 -13.32 6.39 -7.96
C ARG A 457 -14.47 6.48 -6.97
N THR A 458 -14.38 7.31 -5.93
CA THR A 458 -15.44 7.46 -4.93
C THR A 458 -16.20 8.76 -5.15
N ASP A 459 -17.49 8.72 -4.88
CA ASP A 459 -18.39 9.87 -5.03
C ASP A 459 -18.01 11.04 -4.13
N TRP A 460 -17.71 10.79 -2.86
CA TRP A 460 -17.29 11.80 -1.90
C TRP A 460 -16.02 12.55 -2.34
N TYR A 461 -15.08 11.85 -2.99
CA TYR A 461 -13.84 12.49 -3.43
C TYR A 461 -14.06 13.28 -4.72
N ILE A 462 -14.89 12.79 -5.63
CA ILE A 462 -15.32 13.55 -6.82
C ILE A 462 -16.04 14.84 -6.39
N ASP A 463 -16.92 14.77 -5.39
CA ASP A 463 -17.58 15.94 -4.79
C ASP A 463 -16.54 16.97 -4.27
N GLN A 464 -15.48 16.51 -3.60
CA GLN A 464 -14.39 17.37 -3.13
C GLN A 464 -13.55 17.98 -4.27
N MET A 465 -13.39 17.27 -5.39
CA MET A 465 -12.68 17.79 -6.56
C MET A 465 -13.51 18.84 -7.31
N ARG A 466 -14.84 18.74 -7.25
CA ARG A 466 -15.78 19.68 -7.87
C ARG A 466 -15.93 21.00 -7.12
N ARG A 467 -15.35 21.15 -5.93
CA ARG A 467 -15.27 22.42 -5.20
C ARG A 467 -13.88 23.08 -5.28
N PRO A 468 -13.80 24.42 -5.19
CA PRO A 468 -12.53 25.09 -4.92
C PRO A 468 -11.88 24.57 -3.64
N ALA A 469 -10.55 24.56 -3.59
CA ALA A 469 -9.78 24.21 -2.39
C ALA A 469 -8.49 25.02 -2.40
N TYR A 470 -8.18 25.64 -1.25
CA TYR A 470 -7.13 26.64 -1.15
C TYR A 470 -7.30 27.72 -2.23
N ASP A 471 -6.28 27.98 -3.03
CA ASP A 471 -6.31 28.92 -4.16
C ASP A 471 -6.66 28.24 -5.50
N SER A 472 -6.74 26.90 -5.54
CA SER A 472 -7.12 26.15 -6.74
C SER A 472 -8.63 26.26 -7.01
N PRO A 473 -9.06 26.62 -8.24
CA PRO A 473 -10.45 26.45 -8.66
C PRO A 473 -10.85 24.98 -8.68
N SER A 474 -12.15 24.71 -8.82
CA SER A 474 -12.67 23.35 -8.99
C SER A 474 -12.06 22.65 -10.20
N VAL A 475 -11.91 21.33 -10.09
CA VAL A 475 -11.53 20.46 -11.21
C VAL A 475 -12.67 20.48 -12.25
N PRO A 476 -12.38 20.52 -13.57
CA PRO A 476 -13.40 20.67 -14.59
C PRO A 476 -14.18 19.35 -14.82
N ILE A 477 -15.02 18.97 -13.86
CA ILE A 477 -15.93 17.82 -13.95
C ILE A 477 -17.35 18.33 -14.09
N SER A 478 -17.94 18.12 -15.27
CA SER A 478 -19.28 18.62 -15.63
C SER A 478 -20.42 17.65 -15.31
N TRP A 479 -20.11 16.46 -14.78
CA TRP A 479 -21.09 15.42 -14.56
C TRP A 479 -22.07 15.79 -13.43
N PRO A 480 -23.38 15.54 -13.60
CA PRO A 480 -24.33 15.49 -12.50
C PRO A 480 -23.90 14.49 -11.43
N ARG A 481 -24.17 14.77 -10.15
CA ARG A 481 -23.78 13.87 -9.03
C ARG A 481 -24.32 12.45 -9.19
N LEU A 482 -25.54 12.30 -9.69
CA LEU A 482 -26.16 11.00 -9.97
C LEU A 482 -25.44 10.16 -11.02
N ASP A 483 -24.59 10.77 -11.87
CA ASP A 483 -23.83 10.03 -12.88
C ASP A 483 -22.50 9.49 -12.33
N TYR A 484 -22.14 9.79 -11.08
CA TYR A 484 -20.92 9.25 -10.46
C TYR A 484 -21.10 8.81 -9.00
N CYS A 485 -22.32 8.86 -8.45
CA CYS A 485 -22.62 8.33 -7.13
C CYS A 485 -22.31 6.82 -7.05
N SER A 486 -22.08 6.32 -5.85
CA SER A 486 -21.84 4.89 -5.63
C SER A 486 -22.92 4.03 -6.31
N GLY A 487 -22.50 3.00 -7.06
CA GLY A 487 -23.38 2.12 -7.82
C GLY A 487 -23.72 2.58 -9.25
N THR A 488 -23.39 3.81 -9.63
CA THR A 488 -23.53 4.31 -11.00
C THR A 488 -22.16 4.51 -11.64
N ASN A 489 -22.00 4.07 -12.90
CA ASN A 489 -20.77 4.20 -13.69
C ASN A 489 -19.51 3.71 -12.95
N GLU A 490 -19.64 2.66 -12.14
CA GLU A 490 -18.52 2.04 -11.43
C GLU A 490 -17.49 1.47 -12.42
N TYR A 491 -18.00 0.89 -13.50
CA TYR A 491 -17.25 0.53 -14.69
C TYR A 491 -18.16 0.60 -15.92
N VAL A 492 -17.59 0.89 -17.09
CA VAL A 492 -18.26 0.83 -18.38
C VAL A 492 -17.44 -0.03 -19.34
N LEU A 493 -18.10 -1.01 -19.97
CA LEU A 493 -17.43 -1.96 -20.86
C LEU A 493 -16.97 -1.28 -22.15
N VAL A 494 -15.78 -1.65 -22.61
CA VAL A 494 -15.27 -1.24 -23.93
C VAL A 494 -15.66 -2.32 -24.94
N GLN A 495 -16.43 -1.94 -25.96
CA GLN A 495 -16.92 -2.82 -27.02
C GLN A 495 -16.51 -2.28 -28.40
N PRO A 496 -15.25 -2.54 -28.83
CA PRO A 496 -14.73 -2.03 -30.09
C PRO A 496 -15.47 -2.57 -31.33
N ASP A 497 -16.14 -3.72 -31.22
CA ASP A 497 -16.88 -4.34 -32.33
C ASP A 497 -18.07 -3.47 -32.81
N LEU A 498 -18.58 -2.58 -31.97
CA LEU A 498 -19.63 -1.62 -32.33
C LEU A 498 -19.13 -0.48 -33.22
N LYS A 499 -17.80 -0.27 -33.31
CA LYS A 499 -17.19 0.86 -34.01
C LYS A 499 -17.60 0.93 -35.48
N GLU A 500 -17.62 -0.19 -36.18
CA GLU A 500 -18.01 -0.22 -37.60
C GLU A 500 -19.52 -0.01 -37.79
N GLN A 501 -20.35 -0.47 -36.86
CA GLN A 501 -21.80 -0.22 -36.87
C GLN A 501 -22.10 1.27 -36.68
N VAL A 502 -21.42 1.93 -35.73
CA VAL A 502 -21.53 3.38 -35.53
C VAL A 502 -21.08 4.14 -36.78
N LYS A 503 -19.98 3.73 -37.43
CA LYS A 503 -19.54 4.36 -38.68
C LYS A 503 -20.53 4.18 -39.83
N GLU A 504 -21.16 3.01 -39.94
CA GLU A 504 -22.18 2.77 -40.97
C GLU A 504 -23.40 3.67 -40.75
N LEU A 505 -23.87 3.79 -39.49
CA LEU A 505 -24.97 4.68 -39.15
C LEU A 505 -24.71 6.13 -39.56
N TYR A 506 -23.48 6.63 -39.33
CA TYR A 506 -23.09 7.99 -39.78
C TYR A 506 -22.98 8.12 -41.31
N ARG A 507 -22.73 7.02 -42.04
CA ARG A 507 -22.68 7.02 -43.50
C ARG A 507 -24.08 6.97 -44.13
N GLU A 508 -24.95 6.12 -43.62
CA GLU A 508 -26.30 5.91 -44.15
C GLU A 508 -27.30 6.99 -43.66
N HIS A 509 -27.18 7.41 -42.40
CA HIS A 509 -28.12 8.32 -41.73
C HIS A 509 -27.41 9.47 -40.99
N PRO A 510 -26.61 10.32 -41.68
CA PRO A 510 -25.72 11.29 -41.05
C PRO A 510 -26.43 12.30 -40.12
N LYS A 511 -27.63 12.76 -40.48
CA LYS A 511 -28.37 13.73 -39.66
C LYS A 511 -28.90 13.12 -38.37
N GLU A 512 -29.49 11.93 -38.47
CA GLU A 512 -30.01 11.19 -37.32
C GLU A 512 -28.88 10.77 -36.38
N ALA A 513 -27.78 10.28 -36.95
CA ALA A 513 -26.60 9.90 -36.18
C ALA A 513 -25.98 11.09 -35.45
N ALA A 514 -25.90 12.26 -36.10
CA ALA A 514 -25.40 13.49 -35.49
C ALA A 514 -26.32 14.03 -34.39
N GLU A 515 -27.64 13.94 -34.58
CA GLU A 515 -28.62 14.28 -33.53
C GLU A 515 -28.50 13.35 -32.31
N GLN A 516 -28.24 12.06 -32.54
CA GLN A 516 -28.16 11.05 -31.50
C GLN A 516 -26.82 11.04 -30.75
N PHE A 517 -25.69 11.25 -31.45
CA PHE A 517 -24.35 11.01 -30.93
C PHE A 517 -23.38 12.21 -31.11
N GLY A 518 -23.84 13.32 -31.68
CA GLY A 518 -23.02 14.50 -32.01
C GLY A 518 -22.35 14.40 -33.38
N ASP A 519 -21.74 15.48 -33.87
CA ASP A 519 -21.20 15.50 -35.25
C ASP A 519 -20.04 14.52 -35.49
N GLU A 520 -19.29 14.19 -34.42
CA GLU A 520 -18.12 13.33 -34.45
C GLU A 520 -18.32 12.15 -33.48
N PRO A 521 -18.53 10.91 -33.97
CA PRO A 521 -18.99 9.80 -33.12
C PRO A 521 -18.01 9.40 -32.03
N PHE A 522 -16.72 9.58 -32.29
CA PHE A 522 -15.64 9.12 -31.41
C PHE A 522 -14.91 10.27 -30.71
N GLU A 523 -15.46 11.50 -30.76
CA GLU A 523 -15.01 12.58 -29.90
C GLU A 523 -15.27 12.23 -28.44
N LEU A 524 -14.28 12.42 -27.57
CA LEU A 524 -14.33 11.98 -26.19
C LEU A 524 -15.53 12.56 -25.45
N LYS A 525 -15.83 13.85 -25.65
CA LYS A 525 -17.02 14.49 -25.06
C LYS A 525 -18.32 13.81 -25.47
N ASN A 526 -18.42 13.34 -26.72
CA ASN A 526 -19.60 12.66 -27.22
C ASN A 526 -19.72 11.24 -26.65
N ILE A 527 -18.60 10.51 -26.57
CA ILE A 527 -18.55 9.20 -25.91
C ILE A 527 -18.98 9.30 -24.45
N LEU A 528 -18.41 10.24 -23.68
CA LEU A 528 -18.76 10.43 -22.28
C LEU A 528 -20.24 10.83 -22.11
N ARG A 529 -20.77 11.67 -22.99
CA ARG A 529 -22.15 12.18 -22.89
C ARG A 529 -23.21 11.18 -23.31
N TYR A 530 -23.07 10.58 -24.49
CA TYR A 530 -24.13 9.82 -25.16
C TYR A 530 -24.05 8.32 -24.93
N TRP A 531 -22.88 7.81 -24.53
CA TRP A 531 -22.66 6.38 -24.33
C TRP A 531 -22.40 6.06 -22.86
N VAL A 532 -21.34 6.63 -22.28
CA VAL A 532 -20.95 6.36 -20.87
C VAL A 532 -22.02 6.81 -19.88
N ARG A 533 -22.75 7.89 -20.15
CA ARG A 533 -23.86 8.36 -19.30
C ARG A 533 -25.24 8.04 -19.88
N ALA A 534 -25.30 7.15 -20.87
CA ALA A 534 -26.57 6.69 -21.41
C ALA A 534 -27.41 6.04 -20.30
N LYS A 535 -28.71 6.32 -20.30
CA LYS A 535 -29.67 5.69 -19.39
C LYS A 535 -30.26 4.39 -19.97
N ASP A 536 -30.12 4.18 -21.28
CA ASP A 536 -30.45 2.92 -21.94
C ASP A 536 -29.28 1.94 -21.78
N GLU A 537 -29.54 0.78 -21.18
CA GLU A 537 -28.54 -0.26 -20.93
C GLU A 537 -27.86 -0.74 -22.21
N ASN A 538 -28.55 -0.77 -23.35
CA ASN A 538 -27.97 -1.20 -24.63
C ASN A 538 -26.97 -0.19 -25.20
N MET A 539 -27.08 1.07 -24.76
CA MET A 539 -26.22 2.18 -25.18
C MET A 539 -25.14 2.50 -24.14
N HIS A 540 -25.16 1.83 -22.99
CA HIS A 540 -24.27 2.07 -21.86
C HIS A 540 -22.92 1.33 -21.99
N VAL A 541 -22.18 1.66 -23.04
CA VAL A 541 -20.91 1.00 -23.42
C VAL A 541 -19.93 2.02 -23.99
N ILE A 542 -18.68 1.67 -24.21
CA ILE A 542 -17.76 2.48 -25.03
C ILE A 542 -17.60 1.79 -26.38
N PRO A 543 -18.17 2.33 -27.48
CA PRO A 543 -18.32 1.61 -28.75
C PRO A 543 -17.04 1.55 -29.61
N THR A 544 -15.88 1.87 -29.05
CA THR A 544 -14.62 2.03 -29.79
C THR A 544 -13.42 1.79 -28.88
N ASP A 545 -12.30 1.35 -29.45
CA ASP A 545 -11.01 1.24 -28.78
C ASP A 545 -10.14 2.50 -28.93
N THR A 546 -10.65 3.56 -29.55
CA THR A 546 -9.91 4.78 -29.84
C THR A 546 -10.84 5.98 -29.74
N VAL A 547 -10.50 6.94 -28.89
CA VAL A 547 -11.25 8.19 -28.71
C VAL A 547 -10.38 9.39 -29.07
N TYR A 548 -11.03 10.47 -29.51
CA TYR A 548 -10.35 11.68 -29.98
C TYR A 548 -10.68 12.86 -29.10
N VAL A 549 -9.71 13.76 -28.92
CA VAL A 549 -9.92 15.06 -28.28
C VAL A 549 -9.59 16.14 -29.30
N THR A 550 -10.60 16.90 -29.73
CA THR A 550 -10.40 18.02 -30.64
C THR A 550 -9.59 19.14 -29.96
N ILE A 551 -8.59 19.69 -30.66
CA ILE A 551 -7.61 20.62 -30.10
C ILE A 551 -7.88 22.06 -30.50
N ASP A 552 -8.09 22.92 -29.50
CA ASP A 552 -8.03 24.36 -29.67
C ASP A 552 -6.57 24.84 -29.73
N LYS A 553 -6.09 25.10 -30.94
CA LYS A 553 -4.70 25.51 -31.19
C LYS A 553 -4.33 26.84 -30.52
N GLU A 554 -5.28 27.76 -30.39
CA GLU A 554 -5.02 29.05 -29.73
C GLU A 554 -4.92 28.88 -28.20
N ALA A 555 -5.74 27.99 -27.62
CA ALA A 555 -5.63 27.64 -26.21
C ALA A 555 -4.28 26.98 -25.88
N VAL A 556 -3.80 26.05 -26.73
CA VAL A 556 -2.48 25.40 -26.57
C VAL A 556 -1.33 26.41 -26.67
N LYS A 557 -1.40 27.38 -27.60
CA LYS A 557 -0.41 28.45 -27.68
C LYS A 557 -0.42 29.33 -26.44
N LYS A 558 -1.62 29.74 -25.99
CA LYS A 558 -1.80 30.61 -24.83
C LYS A 558 -1.34 29.97 -23.52
N SER A 559 -1.47 28.65 -23.38
CA SER A 559 -0.99 27.93 -22.20
C SER A 559 0.52 27.71 -22.17
N GLY A 560 1.25 28.04 -23.24
CA GLY A 560 2.70 27.88 -23.29
C GLY A 560 3.16 26.42 -23.43
N MET A 561 2.24 25.49 -23.67
CA MET A 561 2.47 24.04 -23.74
C MET A 561 3.10 23.56 -25.07
N MET A 562 3.78 24.46 -25.77
CA MET A 562 4.35 24.22 -27.10
C MET A 562 5.50 23.20 -27.06
N MET A 563 5.61 22.40 -28.12
CA MET A 563 6.75 21.50 -28.35
C MET A 563 7.58 21.97 -29.55
N ALA A 564 8.84 21.53 -29.62
CA ALA A 564 9.72 21.74 -30.76
C ALA A 564 9.35 20.85 -31.97
N THR A 565 8.05 20.72 -32.26
CA THR A 565 7.51 19.99 -33.40
C THR A 565 6.90 20.96 -34.41
N ASP A 566 6.81 20.55 -35.68
CA ASP A 566 6.49 21.46 -36.79
C ASP A 566 5.05 22.02 -36.77
N SER A 567 4.09 21.39 -36.05
CA SER A 567 2.72 21.92 -35.91
C SER A 567 1.92 21.33 -34.74
N ILE A 568 0.92 22.07 -34.24
CA ILE A 568 -0.08 21.59 -33.26
C ILE A 568 -1.09 20.69 -33.99
N PRO A 569 -1.33 19.45 -33.51
CA PRO A 569 -2.28 18.54 -34.12
C PRO A 569 -3.73 19.05 -34.02
N ASP A 570 -4.59 18.65 -34.95
CA ASP A 570 -6.03 18.99 -34.91
C ASP A 570 -6.80 18.16 -33.87
N LYS A 571 -6.39 16.90 -33.68
CA LYS A 571 -6.98 15.95 -32.73
C LYS A 571 -5.87 15.22 -31.97
N MET A 572 -6.03 15.07 -30.66
CA MET A 572 -5.26 14.12 -29.85
C MET A 572 -5.95 12.76 -29.87
N VAL A 573 -5.18 11.69 -29.99
CA VAL A 573 -5.69 10.31 -30.02
C VAL A 573 -5.41 9.65 -28.68
N ILE A 574 -6.42 9.04 -28.07
CA ILE A 574 -6.30 8.24 -26.85
C ILE A 574 -6.69 6.81 -27.18
N SER A 575 -5.74 5.88 -27.02
CA SER A 575 -5.99 4.46 -27.26
C SER A 575 -6.58 3.78 -26.02
N LEU A 576 -7.68 3.06 -26.19
CA LEU A 576 -8.27 2.17 -25.18
C LEU A 576 -7.93 0.70 -25.47
N LYS A 577 -7.00 0.43 -26.39
CA LYS A 577 -6.61 -0.93 -26.75
C LYS A 577 -6.10 -1.68 -25.51
N GLY A 578 -6.54 -2.94 -25.37
CA GLY A 578 -6.21 -3.79 -24.23
C GLY A 578 -7.04 -3.53 -22.96
N LYS A 579 -7.94 -2.53 -22.95
CA LYS A 579 -8.87 -2.29 -21.86
C LYS A 579 -10.23 -2.92 -22.18
N ASN A 580 -10.70 -3.80 -21.31
CA ASN A 580 -12.03 -4.43 -21.43
C ASN A 580 -13.14 -3.57 -20.81
N ALA A 581 -12.79 -2.73 -19.84
CA ALA A 581 -13.67 -1.78 -19.18
C ALA A 581 -12.87 -0.57 -18.72
N LEU A 582 -13.54 0.57 -18.57
CA LEU A 582 -13.03 1.75 -17.89
C LEU A 582 -13.72 1.88 -16.54
N TYR A 583 -12.95 2.05 -15.48
CA TYR A 583 -13.47 2.28 -14.14
C TYR A 583 -13.72 3.76 -13.88
N LYS A 584 -14.45 4.08 -12.81
CA LYS A 584 -14.83 5.47 -12.51
C LYS A 584 -13.65 6.45 -12.48
N ASN A 585 -12.50 6.06 -11.93
CA ASN A 585 -11.27 6.88 -11.95
C ASN A 585 -10.75 7.15 -13.37
N ASP A 586 -10.81 6.14 -14.25
CA ASP A 586 -10.45 6.28 -15.67
C ASP A 586 -11.39 7.26 -16.38
N LEU A 587 -12.69 7.15 -16.12
CA LEU A 587 -13.73 8.01 -16.69
C LEU A 587 -13.58 9.46 -16.22
N MET A 588 -13.29 9.68 -14.93
CA MET A 588 -13.04 11.01 -14.39
C MET A 588 -11.77 11.63 -14.96
N MET A 589 -10.71 10.85 -15.14
CA MET A 589 -9.49 11.33 -15.79
C MET A 589 -9.77 11.79 -17.23
N LEU A 590 -10.55 11.01 -17.99
CA LEU A 590 -10.97 11.37 -19.35
C LEU A 590 -11.90 12.61 -19.37
N GLU A 591 -12.84 12.73 -18.43
CA GLU A 591 -13.68 13.92 -18.28
C GLU A 591 -12.83 15.18 -18.04
N ILE A 592 -11.85 15.09 -17.14
CA ILE A 592 -10.94 16.21 -16.85
C ILE A 592 -10.16 16.62 -18.10
N ILE A 593 -9.63 15.65 -18.85
CA ILE A 593 -8.93 15.93 -20.12
C ILE A 593 -9.87 16.59 -21.12
N ALA A 594 -11.08 16.05 -21.29
CA ALA A 594 -12.07 16.57 -22.23
C ALA A 594 -12.46 18.02 -21.92
N GLN A 595 -12.59 18.40 -20.65
CA GLN A 595 -13.06 19.72 -20.25
C GLN A 595 -11.95 20.76 -20.02
N SER A 596 -10.68 20.37 -19.90
CA SER A 596 -9.60 21.31 -19.55
C SER A 596 -9.19 22.26 -20.68
N ASN A 597 -9.51 21.92 -21.94
CA ASN A 597 -9.16 22.69 -23.16
C ASN A 597 -7.70 23.17 -23.21
N TRP A 598 -6.77 22.40 -22.63
CA TRP A 598 -5.34 22.74 -22.56
C TRP A 598 -5.02 24.14 -22.00
N THR A 599 -5.93 24.74 -21.24
CA THR A 599 -5.69 26.03 -20.55
C THR A 599 -5.14 25.83 -19.15
N ARG A 600 -5.58 24.74 -18.51
CA ARG A 600 -5.12 24.24 -17.22
C ARG A 600 -4.24 23.01 -17.47
N PRO A 601 -2.91 23.09 -17.31
CA PRO A 601 -2.01 21.96 -17.52
C PRO A 601 -2.34 20.78 -16.60
N ILE A 602 -2.34 19.58 -17.16
CA ILE A 602 -2.59 18.33 -16.44
C ILE A 602 -1.30 17.53 -16.37
N TYR A 603 -0.99 17.02 -15.18
CA TYR A 603 0.22 16.26 -14.89
C TYR A 603 -0.09 14.92 -14.26
N VAL A 604 0.86 14.00 -14.36
CA VAL A 604 0.90 12.73 -13.63
C VAL A 604 2.22 12.67 -12.88
N ALA A 605 2.21 12.36 -11.58
CA ALA A 605 3.43 12.15 -10.82
C ALA A 605 4.24 10.99 -11.40
N MET A 606 5.58 11.12 -11.46
CA MET A 606 6.42 10.13 -12.13
C MET A 606 6.45 8.73 -11.47
N THR A 607 6.02 8.65 -10.21
CA THR A 607 5.91 7.41 -9.42
C THR A 607 4.58 6.66 -9.63
N VAL A 608 3.60 7.28 -10.30
CA VAL A 608 2.36 6.60 -10.68
C VAL A 608 2.70 5.48 -11.67
N GLY A 609 2.19 4.28 -11.43
CA GLY A 609 2.42 3.13 -12.32
C GLY A 609 1.73 3.28 -13.68
N SER A 610 2.34 2.73 -14.73
CA SER A 610 1.89 2.88 -16.12
C SER A 610 0.47 2.35 -16.39
N GLU A 611 0.02 1.39 -15.59
CA GLU A 611 -1.34 0.86 -15.62
C GLU A 611 -2.42 1.93 -15.35
N ASN A 612 -2.04 3.02 -14.67
CA ASN A 612 -2.92 4.15 -14.35
C ASN A 612 -2.81 5.32 -15.34
N TYR A 613 -2.02 5.20 -16.43
CA TYR A 613 -1.80 6.30 -17.38
C TYR A 613 -2.89 6.46 -18.44
N MET A 614 -3.91 5.61 -18.47
CA MET A 614 -4.92 5.61 -19.54
C MET A 614 -4.33 5.51 -20.97
N ASN A 615 -3.20 4.79 -21.11
CA ASN A 615 -2.41 4.67 -22.34
C ASN A 615 -1.90 6.01 -22.92
N LEU A 616 -1.81 7.06 -22.09
CA LEU A 616 -1.34 8.40 -22.51
C LEU A 616 0.19 8.54 -22.50
N GLY A 617 0.94 7.45 -22.32
CA GLY A 617 2.41 7.50 -22.23
C GLY A 617 3.07 8.16 -23.45
N ASP A 618 2.47 7.97 -24.63
CA ASP A 618 2.91 8.58 -25.89
C ASP A 618 2.55 10.07 -26.02
N ASN A 619 1.95 10.66 -24.99
CA ASN A 619 1.56 12.06 -24.91
C ASN A 619 2.24 12.81 -23.77
N PHE A 620 3.18 12.15 -23.08
CA PHE A 620 3.86 12.72 -21.92
C PHE A 620 5.13 13.47 -22.29
N VAL A 621 5.32 14.61 -21.63
CA VAL A 621 6.60 15.32 -21.55
C VAL A 621 7.01 15.37 -20.08
N LYS A 622 8.17 14.82 -19.76
CA LYS A 622 8.73 14.85 -18.40
C LYS A 622 9.31 16.23 -18.09
N GLU A 623 8.81 16.83 -17.02
CA GLU A 623 9.20 18.15 -16.51
C GLU A 623 9.52 18.01 -15.02
N GLY A 624 10.79 17.80 -14.66
CA GLY A 624 11.14 17.49 -13.27
C GLY A 624 10.58 16.14 -12.81
N MET A 625 9.85 16.16 -11.69
CA MET A 625 9.25 14.95 -11.10
C MET A 625 7.87 14.61 -11.66
N ALA A 626 7.35 15.35 -12.65
CA ALA A 626 6.01 15.13 -13.19
C ALA A 626 6.03 14.95 -14.71
N TYR A 627 5.10 14.15 -15.22
CA TYR A 627 4.80 14.04 -16.63
C TYR A 627 3.64 14.99 -16.96
N ARG A 628 3.87 16.00 -17.81
CA ARG A 628 2.80 16.81 -18.37
C ARG A 628 2.11 16.05 -19.49
N ILE A 629 0.78 15.98 -19.45
CA ILE A 629 -0.03 15.46 -20.56
C ILE A 629 -0.09 16.54 -21.64
N THR A 630 0.22 16.19 -22.87
CA THR A 630 0.24 17.11 -24.01
C THR A 630 -0.62 16.56 -25.16
N PRO A 631 -1.13 17.42 -26.06
CA PRO A 631 -1.86 16.95 -27.23
C PRO A 631 -0.95 16.33 -28.31
N PHE A 632 0.37 16.41 -28.16
CA PHE A 632 1.35 15.94 -29.13
C PHE A 632 1.70 14.47 -28.92
N THR A 633 2.12 13.80 -29.99
CA THR A 633 2.74 12.47 -29.93
C THR A 633 4.24 12.63 -29.64
N THR A 634 4.69 12.14 -28.48
CA THR A 634 6.02 12.40 -27.94
C THR A 634 7.03 11.29 -28.21
N ASN A 635 6.60 10.17 -28.80
CA ASN A 635 7.45 9.04 -29.19
C ASN A 635 7.84 9.03 -30.68
N ALA A 636 7.37 10.01 -31.47
CA ALA A 636 7.71 10.11 -32.89
C ALA A 636 9.20 10.47 -33.10
N PRO A 637 9.83 10.02 -34.20
CA PRO A 637 11.21 10.41 -34.51
C PRO A 637 11.40 11.94 -34.50
N GLY A 638 12.34 12.43 -33.68
CA GLY A 638 12.62 13.86 -33.52
C GLY A 638 11.76 14.56 -32.45
N ALA A 639 10.72 13.93 -31.90
CA ALA A 639 9.97 14.46 -30.77
C ALA A 639 10.81 14.36 -29.48
N LYS A 640 10.61 15.33 -28.57
CA LYS A 640 11.23 15.35 -27.24
C LYS A 640 10.20 15.07 -26.17
N ASN A 641 10.31 13.96 -25.46
CA ASN A 641 9.47 13.61 -24.32
C ASN A 641 10.08 14.03 -22.97
N PHE A 642 11.16 14.80 -22.97
CA PHE A 642 11.85 15.29 -21.77
C PHE A 642 12.23 16.76 -21.95
N ASP A 643 11.76 17.63 -21.05
CA ASP A 643 12.14 19.04 -21.03
C ASP A 643 13.39 19.24 -20.16
N ALA A 644 14.56 19.16 -20.80
CA ALA A 644 15.85 19.26 -20.13
C ALA A 644 16.11 20.65 -19.52
N GLU A 645 15.62 21.73 -20.14
CA GLU A 645 15.84 23.08 -19.64
C GLU A 645 15.01 23.37 -18.39
N ARG A 646 13.72 23.03 -18.42
CA ARG A 646 12.85 23.21 -17.27
C ARG A 646 13.23 22.29 -16.12
N THR A 647 13.56 21.03 -16.42
CA THR A 647 14.06 20.09 -15.42
C THR A 647 15.37 20.59 -14.81
N TYR A 648 16.32 21.11 -15.61
CA TYR A 648 17.55 21.71 -15.11
C TYR A 648 17.28 22.91 -14.20
N HIS A 649 16.40 23.82 -14.61
CA HIS A 649 16.03 24.96 -13.77
C HIS A 649 15.46 24.52 -12.42
N ASN A 650 14.55 23.54 -12.43
CA ASN A 650 13.92 23.01 -11.22
C ASN A 650 14.95 22.34 -10.32
N VAL A 651 15.75 21.40 -10.83
CA VAL A 651 16.77 20.66 -10.08
C VAL A 651 17.83 21.59 -9.47
N MET A 652 18.27 22.60 -10.21
CA MET A 652 19.38 23.45 -9.78
C MET A 652 18.94 24.57 -8.83
N ASN A 653 17.71 25.09 -8.98
CA ASN A 653 17.30 26.33 -8.29
C ASN A 653 16.09 26.18 -7.37
N ARG A 654 15.25 25.15 -7.57
CA ARG A 654 13.96 25.03 -6.87
C ARG A 654 13.87 23.80 -5.98
N PHE A 655 14.49 22.70 -6.39
CA PHE A 655 14.39 21.45 -5.67
C PHE A 655 15.16 21.47 -4.36
N LYS A 656 14.58 20.78 -3.37
CA LYS A 656 15.18 20.48 -2.07
C LYS A 656 15.44 18.98 -1.95
N PHE A 657 16.38 18.61 -1.09
CA PHE A 657 16.93 17.25 -1.03
C PHE A 657 16.87 16.65 0.36
N GLY A 658 15.92 17.05 1.19
CA GLY A 658 15.58 16.36 2.44
C GLY A 658 16.67 16.35 3.50
N ASN A 659 17.64 17.28 3.40
CA ASN A 659 18.85 17.32 4.22
C ASN A 659 19.72 16.05 4.12
N LEU A 660 19.66 15.35 2.98
CA LEU A 660 20.41 14.12 2.70
C LEU A 660 21.94 14.31 2.74
N LYS A 661 22.44 15.54 2.73
CA LYS A 661 23.88 15.84 2.89
C LYS A 661 24.37 15.91 4.34
N GLN A 662 23.49 15.69 5.33
CA GLN A 662 23.89 15.60 6.72
C GLN A 662 24.42 14.20 7.01
N PRO A 663 25.68 14.02 7.43
CA PRO A 663 26.22 12.70 7.78
C PRO A 663 25.42 12.02 8.89
N GLY A 664 25.19 10.72 8.75
CA GLY A 664 24.55 9.90 9.78
C GLY A 664 23.03 10.03 9.84
N LEU A 665 22.39 10.61 8.81
CA LEU A 665 20.93 10.65 8.71
C LEU A 665 20.38 9.25 8.42
N TYR A 666 19.40 8.79 9.20
CA TYR A 666 18.75 7.51 8.92
C TYR A 666 17.64 7.66 7.88
N ILE A 667 17.72 6.88 6.81
CA ILE A 667 16.72 6.85 5.75
C ILE A 667 16.10 5.46 5.71
N ASP A 668 14.85 5.36 6.16
CA ASP A 668 14.08 4.11 6.08
C ASP A 668 13.78 3.74 4.62
N GLU A 669 13.38 2.49 4.40
CA GLU A 669 13.15 1.91 3.08
C GLU A 669 12.22 2.77 2.19
N THR A 670 11.13 3.31 2.75
CA THR A 670 10.15 4.10 1.97
C THR A 670 10.76 5.42 1.53
N ASN A 671 11.48 6.10 2.43
CA ASN A 671 12.18 7.33 2.12
C ASN A 671 13.37 7.10 1.17
N MET A 672 14.00 5.92 1.22
CA MET A 672 15.10 5.55 0.31
C MET A 672 14.64 5.49 -1.14
N ARG A 673 13.43 4.96 -1.40
CA ARG A 673 12.82 4.96 -2.75
C ARG A 673 12.64 6.38 -3.31
N SER A 674 12.33 7.35 -2.46
CA SER A 674 12.23 8.76 -2.85
C SER A 674 13.60 9.36 -3.22
N CYS A 675 14.65 8.99 -2.47
CA CYS A 675 16.04 9.36 -2.80
C CYS A 675 16.46 8.78 -4.15
N HIS A 676 16.09 7.52 -4.42
CA HIS A 676 16.37 6.84 -5.69
C HIS A 676 15.72 7.57 -6.86
N THR A 677 14.47 7.99 -6.70
CA THR A 677 13.72 8.74 -7.72
C THR A 677 14.43 10.05 -8.10
N LEU A 678 14.90 10.82 -7.10
CA LEU A 678 15.64 12.06 -7.34
C LEU A 678 16.97 11.82 -8.06
N ARG A 679 17.78 10.86 -7.61
CA ARG A 679 19.06 10.56 -8.26
C ARG A 679 18.86 10.04 -9.68
N GLN A 680 17.87 9.16 -9.91
CA GLN A 680 17.51 8.68 -11.23
C GLN A 680 17.17 9.84 -12.17
N LEU A 681 16.31 10.77 -11.73
CA LEU A 681 15.96 11.97 -12.48
C LEU A 681 17.18 12.83 -12.84
N MET A 682 18.09 13.05 -11.88
CA MET A 682 19.31 13.82 -12.13
C MET A 682 20.26 13.10 -13.10
N SER A 683 20.33 11.76 -13.05
CA SER A 683 21.12 10.97 -14.00
C SER A 683 20.58 11.05 -15.42
N GLU A 684 19.25 10.99 -15.57
CA GLU A 684 18.56 11.12 -16.85
C GLU A 684 18.74 12.54 -17.42
N LEU A 685 18.55 13.58 -16.58
CA LEU A 685 18.79 14.96 -16.96
C LEU A 685 20.22 15.17 -17.48
N ALA A 686 21.23 14.60 -16.83
CA ALA A 686 22.61 14.71 -17.29
C ALA A 686 22.81 14.08 -18.68
N ILE A 687 22.22 12.91 -18.93
CA ILE A 687 22.27 12.24 -20.24
C ILE A 687 21.55 13.06 -21.32
N GLU A 688 20.37 13.61 -21.03
CA GLU A 688 19.64 14.46 -21.98
C GLU A 688 20.40 15.75 -22.30
N LEU A 689 20.99 16.40 -21.31
CA LEU A 689 21.85 17.57 -21.53
C LEU A 689 23.08 17.24 -22.40
N ILE A 690 23.67 16.04 -22.25
CA ILE A 690 24.78 15.59 -23.11
C ILE A 690 24.29 15.40 -24.55
N LYS A 691 23.13 14.76 -24.76
CA LYS A 691 22.53 14.59 -26.10
C LYS A 691 22.26 15.94 -26.78
N GLU A 692 21.90 16.96 -25.99
CA GLU A 692 21.70 18.33 -26.48
C GLU A 692 23.00 19.14 -26.64
N GLY A 693 24.18 18.55 -26.40
CA GLY A 693 25.47 19.23 -26.51
C GLY A 693 25.79 20.20 -25.35
N LYS A 694 25.04 20.12 -24.25
CA LYS A 694 25.16 21.01 -23.07
C LYS A 694 26.01 20.38 -21.96
N SER A 695 27.23 19.98 -22.30
CA SER A 695 28.15 19.27 -21.41
C SER A 695 28.41 19.97 -20.06
N ASP A 696 28.55 21.30 -20.05
CA ASP A 696 28.77 22.08 -18.83
C ASP A 696 27.59 22.00 -17.85
N LYS A 697 26.36 22.03 -18.37
CA LYS A 697 25.15 21.87 -17.55
C LYS A 697 25.05 20.45 -17.02
N ALA A 698 25.34 19.45 -17.86
CA ALA A 698 25.34 18.06 -17.43
C ALA A 698 26.31 17.84 -16.26
N LEU A 699 27.55 18.34 -16.36
CA LEU A 699 28.53 18.22 -15.28
C LEU A 699 28.08 18.90 -13.97
N LYS A 700 27.43 20.07 -14.06
CA LYS A 700 26.85 20.75 -12.89
C LYS A 700 25.77 19.92 -12.19
N VAL A 701 24.91 19.23 -12.96
CA VAL A 701 23.88 18.33 -12.41
C VAL A 701 24.52 17.15 -11.68
N LEU A 702 25.55 16.54 -12.29
CA LEU A 702 26.28 15.42 -11.67
C LEU A 702 26.91 15.83 -10.33
N HIS A 703 27.61 16.97 -10.28
CA HIS A 703 28.18 17.48 -9.03
C HIS A 703 27.13 17.86 -7.98
N LYS A 704 25.98 18.40 -8.42
CA LYS A 704 24.85 18.69 -7.52
C LYS A 704 24.31 17.38 -6.90
N ALA A 705 24.21 16.31 -7.68
CA ALA A 705 23.76 15.00 -7.20
C ALA A 705 24.73 14.42 -6.17
N GLU A 706 26.05 14.50 -6.41
CA GLU A 706 27.08 14.08 -5.45
C GLU A 706 27.00 14.84 -4.14
N THR A 707 26.71 16.15 -4.21
CA THR A 707 26.67 17.02 -3.03
C THR A 707 25.41 16.81 -2.21
N GLU A 708 24.24 16.78 -2.86
CA GLU A 708 22.96 16.77 -2.17
C GLU A 708 22.44 15.35 -1.89
N ILE A 709 22.90 14.34 -2.63
CA ILE A 709 22.52 12.92 -2.43
C ILE A 709 23.80 12.07 -2.30
N PRO A 710 24.59 12.27 -1.23
CA PRO A 710 25.87 11.60 -1.06
C PRO A 710 25.71 10.09 -0.79
N ASP A 711 26.76 9.35 -1.11
CA ASP A 711 26.79 7.88 -1.04
C ASP A 711 26.76 7.33 0.38
N TYR A 712 27.26 8.07 1.38
CA TYR A 712 27.26 7.64 2.78
C TYR A 712 25.86 7.58 3.41
N ASN A 713 24.87 8.27 2.84
CA ASN A 713 23.47 8.18 3.26
C ASN A 713 22.62 7.41 2.25
N VAL A 714 22.94 7.50 0.96
CA VAL A 714 22.20 6.85 -0.12
C VAL A 714 23.21 6.10 -0.99
N PRO A 715 23.45 4.80 -0.77
CA PRO A 715 24.44 4.03 -1.50
C PRO A 715 24.31 4.17 -3.02
N ILE A 716 25.42 4.21 -3.75
CA ILE A 716 25.41 4.27 -5.22
C ILE A 716 25.23 2.85 -5.75
N CYS A 717 24.10 2.59 -6.41
CA CYS A 717 23.78 1.29 -6.98
C CYS A 717 23.01 1.44 -8.30
N TYR A 718 22.72 0.31 -8.94
CA TYR A 718 22.03 0.29 -10.24
C TYR A 718 20.65 0.93 -10.18
N VAL A 719 19.84 0.57 -9.18
CA VAL A 719 18.41 0.94 -9.10
C VAL A 719 18.15 2.44 -8.90
N ASN A 720 19.16 3.21 -8.48
CA ASN A 720 19.04 4.65 -8.27
C ASN A 720 19.79 5.50 -9.31
N GLY A 721 20.19 4.89 -10.42
CA GLY A 721 20.79 5.60 -11.55
C GLY A 721 22.30 5.71 -11.46
N GLY A 722 22.96 5.00 -10.53
CA GLY A 722 24.42 5.01 -10.40
C GLY A 722 25.16 4.65 -11.69
N VAL A 723 24.65 3.69 -12.47
CA VAL A 723 25.23 3.31 -13.78
C VAL A 723 25.01 4.39 -14.83
N ASN A 724 23.86 5.08 -14.82
CA ASN A 724 23.60 6.20 -15.72
C ASN A 724 24.49 7.42 -15.39
N MET A 725 24.72 7.68 -14.10
CA MET A 725 25.69 8.69 -13.66
C MET A 725 27.10 8.34 -14.14
N ALA A 726 27.53 7.07 -14.01
CA ALA A 726 28.80 6.61 -14.54
C ALA A 726 28.89 6.81 -16.06
N ARG A 727 27.84 6.43 -16.79
CA ARG A 727 27.76 6.63 -18.25
C ARG A 727 27.87 8.10 -18.62
N ALA A 728 27.18 9.00 -17.91
CA ALA A 728 27.27 10.44 -18.13
C ALA A 728 28.69 10.95 -17.89
N TYR A 729 29.35 10.56 -16.80
CA TYR A 729 30.76 10.89 -16.56
C TYR A 729 31.68 10.38 -17.66
N THR A 730 31.47 9.15 -18.15
CA THR A 730 32.25 8.58 -19.27
C THR A 730 32.09 9.40 -20.55
N LEU A 731 30.86 9.76 -20.91
CA LEU A 731 30.57 10.58 -22.09
C LEU A 731 31.15 12.00 -21.98
N LEU A 732 31.30 12.53 -20.77
CA LEU A 732 31.93 13.82 -20.47
C LEU A 732 33.47 13.73 -20.32
N GLY A 733 34.06 12.56 -20.50
CA GLY A 733 35.50 12.34 -20.36
C GLY A 733 36.02 12.23 -18.92
N GLN A 734 35.14 12.24 -17.92
CA GLN A 734 35.45 12.14 -16.48
C GLN A 734 35.65 10.68 -16.04
N LYS A 735 36.66 10.01 -16.63
CA LYS A 735 36.83 8.55 -16.51
C LYS A 735 37.05 8.06 -15.08
N GLU A 736 37.83 8.75 -14.27
CA GLU A 736 38.11 8.30 -12.90
C GLU A 736 36.86 8.35 -12.02
N LYS A 737 36.01 9.36 -12.20
CA LYS A 737 34.69 9.42 -11.55
C LYS A 737 33.74 8.34 -12.04
N ALA A 738 33.71 8.08 -13.35
CA ALA A 738 32.94 6.96 -13.89
C ALA A 738 33.38 5.61 -13.28
N LYS A 739 34.69 5.36 -13.17
CA LYS A 739 35.24 4.15 -12.54
C LYS A 739 34.84 4.02 -11.07
N GLU A 740 34.81 5.13 -10.32
CA GLU A 740 34.37 5.16 -8.93
C GLU A 740 32.92 4.67 -8.79
N TYR A 741 32.00 5.23 -9.58
CA TYR A 741 30.59 4.84 -9.59
C TYR A 741 30.41 3.38 -10.04
N LEU A 742 31.10 2.97 -11.11
CA LEU A 742 31.04 1.59 -11.61
C LEU A 742 31.53 0.59 -10.56
N ARG A 743 32.57 0.92 -9.80
CA ARG A 743 33.04 0.08 -8.70
C ARG A 743 32.00 -0.03 -7.59
N LYS A 744 31.41 1.09 -7.14
CA LYS A 744 30.37 1.06 -6.10
C LYS A 744 29.17 0.20 -6.52
N CYS A 745 28.67 0.37 -7.75
CA CYS A 745 27.59 -0.45 -8.28
C CYS A 745 27.97 -1.94 -8.40
N PHE A 746 29.18 -2.25 -8.89
CA PHE A 746 29.63 -3.63 -9.07
C PHE A 746 29.86 -4.33 -7.74
N ASP A 747 30.45 -3.64 -6.77
CA ASP A 747 30.68 -4.15 -5.41
C ASP A 747 29.33 -4.42 -4.72
N TYR A 748 28.35 -3.53 -4.87
CA TYR A 748 26.98 -3.74 -4.36
C TYR A 748 26.39 -5.07 -4.86
N SER A 749 26.31 -5.26 -6.17
CA SER A 749 25.78 -6.51 -6.76
C SER A 749 26.60 -7.75 -6.43
N SER A 750 27.93 -7.61 -6.34
CA SER A 750 28.82 -8.71 -5.97
C SER A 750 28.56 -9.20 -4.55
N GLN A 751 28.30 -8.29 -3.60
CA GLN A 751 27.99 -8.65 -2.22
C GLN A 751 26.69 -9.45 -2.11
N TYR A 752 25.64 -9.06 -2.84
CA TYR A 752 24.39 -9.82 -2.92
C TYR A 752 24.61 -11.22 -3.51
N LEU A 753 25.36 -11.35 -4.61
CA LEU A 753 25.69 -12.67 -5.15
C LEU A 753 26.51 -13.53 -4.18
N GLU A 754 27.49 -12.95 -3.48
CA GLU A 754 28.25 -13.68 -2.46
C GLU A 754 27.35 -14.19 -1.33
N TRP A 755 26.41 -13.35 -0.87
CA TRP A 755 25.40 -13.73 0.11
C TRP A 755 24.57 -14.92 -0.39
N TYR A 756 23.91 -14.78 -1.55
CA TYR A 756 23.04 -15.83 -2.09
C TYR A 756 23.77 -17.14 -2.33
N LEU A 757 24.98 -17.08 -2.90
CA LEU A 757 25.80 -18.25 -3.16
C LEU A 757 26.35 -18.91 -1.89
N SER A 758 26.24 -18.26 -0.72
CA SER A 758 26.63 -18.81 0.58
C SER A 758 25.50 -19.48 1.37
N LEU A 759 24.24 -19.26 0.96
CA LEU A 759 23.05 -19.76 1.66
C LEU A 759 22.95 -21.29 1.64
N SER A 760 22.12 -21.87 2.51
CA SER A 760 21.77 -23.30 2.43
C SER A 760 21.03 -23.62 1.13
N ASP A 761 20.91 -24.89 0.74
CA ASP A 761 20.32 -25.25 -0.56
C ASP A 761 18.86 -24.80 -0.72
N ASN A 762 18.07 -24.86 0.36
CA ASN A 762 16.68 -24.38 0.34
C ASN A 762 16.59 -22.86 0.16
N TRP A 763 17.49 -22.12 0.80
CA TRP A 763 17.51 -20.66 0.67
C TRP A 763 18.09 -20.23 -0.68
N PHE A 764 19.15 -20.90 -1.15
CA PHE A 764 19.70 -20.68 -2.48
C PHE A 764 18.66 -20.94 -3.57
N ALA A 765 17.88 -22.03 -3.47
CA ALA A 765 16.82 -22.34 -4.44
C ALA A 765 15.79 -21.21 -4.56
N GLN A 766 15.41 -20.60 -3.42
CA GLN A 766 14.49 -19.47 -3.38
C GLN A 766 15.12 -18.17 -3.95
N SER A 767 16.40 -17.95 -3.71
CA SER A 767 17.13 -16.76 -4.19
C SER A 767 17.67 -16.87 -5.62
N THR A 768 17.30 -17.90 -6.38
CA THR A 768 17.80 -18.10 -7.75
C THR A 768 17.40 -16.96 -8.69
N ARG A 769 16.19 -16.40 -8.52
CA ARG A 769 15.70 -15.24 -9.29
C ARG A 769 16.47 -13.97 -8.95
N ASP A 770 16.82 -13.78 -7.68
CA ASP A 770 17.61 -12.63 -7.24
C ASP A 770 19.03 -12.69 -7.80
N CYS A 771 19.64 -13.88 -7.83
CA CYS A 771 20.92 -14.08 -8.51
C CYS A 771 20.86 -13.67 -10.00
N LEU A 772 19.79 -14.05 -10.72
CA LEU A 772 19.61 -13.66 -12.14
C LEU A 772 19.48 -12.16 -12.30
N THR A 773 18.78 -11.50 -11.37
CA THR A 773 18.65 -10.04 -11.34
C THR A 773 20.02 -9.38 -11.17
N GLU A 774 20.84 -9.86 -10.23
CA GLU A 774 22.20 -9.35 -10.04
C GLU A 774 23.11 -9.60 -11.24
N PHE A 775 23.00 -10.74 -11.92
CA PHE A 775 23.75 -10.99 -13.16
C PHE A 775 23.37 -10.00 -14.26
N TYR A 776 22.07 -9.71 -14.44
CA TYR A 776 21.61 -8.71 -15.40
C TYR A 776 22.16 -7.31 -15.07
N ILE A 777 22.15 -6.94 -13.79
CA ILE A 777 22.72 -5.67 -13.32
C ILE A 777 24.23 -5.61 -13.59
N MET A 778 24.97 -6.67 -13.26
CA MET A 778 26.42 -6.74 -13.50
C MET A 778 26.78 -6.66 -14.98
N GLN A 779 25.98 -7.25 -15.86
CA GLN A 779 26.14 -7.14 -17.30
C GLN A 779 26.00 -5.67 -17.76
N ALA A 780 24.96 -4.97 -17.31
CA ALA A 780 24.78 -3.55 -17.63
C ALA A 780 25.93 -2.66 -17.10
N ILE A 781 26.45 -2.96 -15.90
CA ILE A 781 27.63 -2.28 -15.33
C ILE A 781 28.87 -2.56 -16.20
N GLN A 782 29.07 -3.81 -16.62
CA GLN A 782 30.21 -4.25 -17.43
C GLN A 782 30.24 -3.53 -18.79
N GLU A 783 29.10 -3.35 -19.45
CA GLU A 783 29.00 -2.65 -20.73
C GLU A 783 29.50 -1.21 -20.64
N VAL A 784 29.06 -0.47 -19.62
CA VAL A 784 29.53 0.90 -19.38
C VAL A 784 31.00 0.91 -18.99
N ALA A 785 31.45 -0.06 -18.20
CA ALA A 785 32.85 -0.21 -17.84
C ALA A 785 33.74 -0.44 -19.07
N ALA A 786 33.32 -1.28 -20.03
CA ALA A 786 34.07 -1.56 -21.25
C ALA A 786 34.25 -0.32 -22.15
N ILE A 787 33.25 0.56 -22.20
CA ILE A 787 33.31 1.85 -22.91
C ILE A 787 34.23 2.83 -22.17
N THR A 788 34.21 2.81 -20.83
CA THR A 788 35.00 3.70 -19.98
C THR A 788 36.49 3.36 -20.00
N ASP A 789 36.79 2.08 -19.76
CA ASP A 789 38.12 1.50 -19.66
C ASP A 789 38.07 -0.01 -20.00
N ARG A 790 38.71 -0.40 -21.11
CA ARG A 790 38.69 -1.79 -21.60
C ARG A 790 39.23 -2.79 -20.57
N GLN A 791 40.22 -2.41 -19.76
CA GLN A 791 40.78 -3.31 -18.75
C GLN A 791 39.79 -3.52 -17.60
N LEU A 792 39.06 -2.48 -17.20
CA LEU A 792 38.01 -2.59 -16.19
C LEU A 792 36.85 -3.48 -16.68
N GLY A 793 36.38 -3.27 -17.91
CA GLY A 793 35.34 -4.11 -18.51
C GLY A 793 35.74 -5.58 -18.59
N ALA A 794 36.99 -5.89 -18.97
CA ALA A 794 37.51 -7.26 -18.99
C ALA A 794 37.63 -7.87 -17.58
N ARG A 795 38.01 -7.07 -16.58
CA ARG A 795 38.06 -7.50 -15.18
C ARG A 795 36.67 -7.88 -14.67
N TYR A 796 35.66 -7.05 -14.92
CA TYR A 796 34.28 -7.30 -14.48
C TYR A 796 33.68 -8.51 -15.17
N GLN A 797 33.94 -8.70 -16.48
CA GLN A 797 33.55 -9.93 -17.18
C GLN A 797 34.12 -11.16 -16.46
N LYS A 798 35.42 -11.19 -16.17
CA LYS A 798 36.08 -12.32 -15.51
C LYS A 798 35.52 -12.62 -14.11
N LEU A 799 35.15 -11.58 -13.35
CA LEU A 799 34.52 -11.72 -12.04
C LEU A 799 33.10 -12.29 -12.17
N MET A 800 32.32 -11.77 -13.11
CA MET A 800 30.98 -12.27 -13.42
C MET A 800 31.03 -13.74 -13.86
N ASP A 801 31.98 -14.14 -14.71
CA ASP A 801 32.18 -15.54 -15.11
C ASP A 801 32.55 -16.47 -13.92
N ASN A 802 33.18 -15.93 -12.86
CA ASN A 802 33.43 -16.68 -11.63
C ASN A 802 32.14 -16.92 -10.85
N TYR A 803 31.35 -15.86 -10.62
CA TYR A 803 30.04 -15.96 -9.99
C TYR A 803 29.13 -16.91 -10.74
N TYR A 804 29.14 -16.81 -12.07
CA TYR A 804 28.37 -17.68 -12.95
C TYR A 804 28.70 -19.16 -12.74
N ARG A 805 29.99 -19.51 -12.75
CA ARG A 805 30.42 -20.89 -12.49
C ARG A 805 29.97 -21.39 -11.12
N ARG A 806 30.06 -20.56 -10.08
CA ARG A 806 29.59 -20.91 -8.73
C ARG A 806 28.07 -21.10 -8.70
N TYR A 807 27.31 -20.22 -9.35
CA TYR A 807 25.86 -20.33 -9.47
C TYR A 807 25.44 -21.63 -10.16
N THR A 808 26.05 -21.95 -11.30
CA THR A 808 25.77 -23.22 -12.01
C THR A 808 26.20 -24.45 -11.22
N ALA A 809 27.31 -24.38 -10.48
CA ALA A 809 27.78 -25.48 -9.64
C ALA A 809 26.82 -25.80 -8.48
N ARG A 810 25.99 -24.83 -8.08
CA ARG A 810 24.94 -25.00 -7.08
C ARG A 810 23.59 -25.41 -7.67
N GLY A 811 23.52 -25.65 -8.98
CA GLY A 811 22.28 -26.05 -9.67
C GLY A 811 21.45 -24.89 -10.21
N GLY A 812 21.96 -23.65 -10.17
CA GLY A 812 21.34 -22.51 -10.83
C GLY A 812 21.33 -22.66 -12.35
N GLN A 813 20.26 -22.22 -13.00
CA GLN A 813 20.10 -22.28 -14.46
C GLN A 813 19.78 -20.88 -14.99
N MET A 814 20.44 -20.49 -16.08
CA MET A 814 20.02 -19.29 -16.82
C MET A 814 18.72 -19.59 -17.56
N PRO A 815 17.85 -18.58 -17.74
CA PRO A 815 16.76 -18.69 -18.70
C PRO A 815 17.33 -19.10 -20.06
N LEU A 816 16.73 -20.09 -20.70
CA LEU A 816 17.01 -20.39 -22.11
C LEU A 816 16.53 -19.17 -22.92
N GLU A 817 17.43 -18.58 -23.72
CA GLU A 817 17.12 -17.46 -24.63
C GLU A 817 16.04 -17.79 -25.65
#